data_AF-A0A7X8P968-F1
#
_entry.id   AF-A0A7X8P968-F1
#
_cell.length_a   1.000
_cell.length_b   1.000
_cell.length_c   1.000
_cell.angle_alpha   90.00
_cell.angle_beta   90.00
_cell.angle_gamma   90.00
#
_symmetry.space_group_name_H-M   'P 1'
#
loop_
_entity.id
_entity.type
_entity.pdbx_description
1 polymer ?
#
loop_
_entity_poly.entity_id
_entity_poly.type
_entity_poly.pdbx_seq_one_letter_code
_entity_poly.pdbx_strand_id
1 'polypeptide(L)'
;MPWRNEAAEAGAEEIGRTALRGLGQLGVQRTVVALALIAIALFVAFSSWRLPLLRDAEAALYDLRAANFAPPADTDKRVTLVVYTADTNRATGQISPVDRTILAKALTQIDQLGAKGVGIDVLFDSPQDDDELLHASLKAMQTPVYLAYADNKTNPEAITYEQEQDLKAFQQSVKTQKVGPASILLETDADGVARRWPKLYAGLPPLLSLALTQNGPDADKRFASFTGPIRFRVPTASDRPVFDKIPIDLLADPETAPFVADVIKGRYVLIGGDFSDFDQFDTPFTRTGNPVTGETRMIGVEVHASMLAQLLDKAWKAPPAVWVKVLAAVLAVGLGVATAVAQARTWVLALAVLGQFALFLAVPFLVERAGYDTLDLPATGWLIGWLIAFTAVSSGLRAINAAQREFAQGALGKYLPRSVAAEIMRNPERLSLHGEKREIFCLFSDLEGFTKLTHAVEPEMIARLLNDYLDRLSAVVLEYGGTLDKFVGDAVVAFWGAPIAYPDDGERAVKAAWAMYLAGEDFRKNVPEGVPKIGRTRVGVHYGEAVVGNFGGEGRIQYTALGDAMNTAARLEGANKTLDTKVLVSREAVERCGLDWFRPMGEVVLRGRSTPVQVYEPVPDMTQEQRAVSADLISAHSAGEADRVQALTDSVRDSAQGDEAMMNLIERLRKTHEGESYGLG
;
A
#
# COMPACT_ATOMS: atom_id res chain seq x y z
N MET A 1 38.21 1.46 -18.84
CA MET A 1 37.21 0.39 -18.68
C MET A 1 35.82 0.96 -18.97
N PRO A 2 35.24 0.74 -20.16
CA PRO A 2 33.95 1.32 -20.56
C PRO A 2 32.71 0.49 -20.17
N TRP A 3 32.89 -0.77 -19.75
CA TRP A 3 31.80 -1.76 -19.62
C TRP A 3 30.85 -1.61 -18.41
N ARG A 4 30.97 -0.55 -17.59
CA ARG A 4 30.10 -0.34 -16.40
C ARG A 4 28.94 0.65 -16.62
N ASN A 5 28.95 1.45 -17.69
CA ASN A 5 27.89 2.42 -17.95
C ASN A 5 26.72 1.84 -18.78
N GLU A 6 26.99 0.93 -19.72
CA GLU A 6 25.95 0.37 -20.60
C GLU A 6 24.92 -0.50 -19.86
N ALA A 7 25.33 -1.22 -18.81
CA ALA A 7 24.40 -2.03 -17.99
C ALA A 7 23.48 -1.17 -17.11
N ALA A 8 23.94 0.01 -16.68
CA ALA A 8 23.13 0.95 -15.89
C ALA A 8 22.15 1.74 -16.77
N GLU A 9 22.56 2.12 -17.98
CA GLU A 9 21.69 2.76 -18.98
C GLU A 9 20.64 1.79 -19.53
N ALA A 10 21.01 0.53 -19.80
CA ALA A 10 20.06 -0.51 -20.24
C ALA A 10 19.00 -0.81 -19.15
N GLY A 11 19.39 -0.87 -17.88
CA GLY A 11 18.45 -1.05 -16.76
C GLY A 11 17.51 0.13 -16.58
N ALA A 12 17.97 1.38 -16.78
CA ALA A 12 17.14 2.58 -16.69
C ALA A 12 16.14 2.69 -17.86
N GLU A 13 16.56 2.36 -19.09
CA GLU A 13 15.67 2.30 -20.26
C GLU A 13 14.61 1.19 -20.12
N GLU A 14 14.99 0.03 -19.58
CA GLU A 14 14.08 -1.09 -19.36
C GLU A 14 13.04 -0.78 -18.27
N ILE A 15 13.44 -0.11 -17.17
CA ILE A 15 12.52 0.40 -16.14
C ILE A 15 11.54 1.43 -16.75
N GLY A 16 12.04 2.36 -17.56
CA GLY A 16 11.22 3.38 -18.23
C GLY A 16 10.20 2.81 -19.22
N ARG A 17 10.62 1.86 -20.07
CA ARG A 17 9.73 1.19 -21.04
C ARG A 17 8.72 0.27 -20.36
N THR A 18 9.08 -0.37 -19.24
CA THR A 18 8.17 -1.22 -18.46
C THR A 18 7.12 -0.38 -17.73
N ALA A 19 7.50 0.78 -17.19
CA ALA A 19 6.56 1.74 -16.59
C ALA A 19 5.56 2.29 -17.62
N LEU A 20 6.02 2.65 -18.82
CA LEU A 20 5.17 3.15 -19.91
C LEU A 20 4.22 2.07 -20.47
N ARG A 21 4.66 0.81 -20.59
CA ARG A 21 3.79 -0.31 -20.99
C ARG A 21 2.76 -0.68 -19.91
N GLY A 22 3.12 -0.57 -18.64
CA GLY A 22 2.19 -0.76 -17.52
C GLY A 22 1.07 0.28 -17.48
N LEU A 23 1.37 1.53 -17.82
CA LEU A 23 0.40 2.63 -17.93
C LEU A 23 -0.64 2.42 -19.04
N GLY A 24 -0.28 1.74 -20.14
CA GLY A 24 -1.20 1.38 -21.22
C GLY A 24 -2.15 0.21 -20.88
N GLN A 25 -1.79 -0.63 -19.91
CA GLN A 25 -2.62 -1.75 -19.42
C GLN A 25 -3.49 -1.37 -18.22
N LEU A 26 -3.15 -0.30 -17.51
CA LEU A 26 -3.98 0.33 -16.49
C LEU A 26 -5.06 1.15 -17.21
N GLY A 27 -6.32 0.70 -17.15
CA GLY A 27 -7.44 1.52 -17.63
C GLY A 27 -7.35 2.96 -17.09
N VAL A 28 -7.71 3.95 -17.92
CA VAL A 28 -7.50 5.39 -17.70
C VAL A 28 -7.77 5.85 -16.26
N GLN A 29 -8.85 5.34 -15.66
CA GLN A 29 -9.23 5.65 -14.27
C GLN A 29 -8.14 5.30 -13.24
N ARG A 30 -7.46 4.15 -13.36
CA ARG A 30 -6.43 3.71 -12.41
C ARG A 30 -5.15 4.54 -12.54
N THR A 31 -4.79 4.92 -13.76
CA THR A 31 -3.66 5.82 -14.03
C THR A 31 -3.90 7.20 -13.42
N VAL A 32 -5.10 7.74 -13.59
CA VAL A 32 -5.49 9.02 -12.97
C VAL A 32 -5.43 8.94 -11.44
N VAL A 33 -5.92 7.85 -10.84
CA VAL A 33 -5.85 7.64 -9.38
C VAL A 33 -4.40 7.54 -8.90
N ALA A 34 -3.54 6.80 -9.60
CA ALA A 34 -2.12 6.69 -9.21
C ALA A 34 -1.39 8.04 -9.28
N LEU A 35 -1.63 8.83 -10.34
CA LEU A 35 -1.06 10.17 -10.47
C LEU A 35 -1.60 11.12 -9.39
N ALA A 36 -2.89 11.05 -9.06
CA ALA A 36 -3.48 11.82 -7.97
C ALA A 36 -2.85 11.46 -6.62
N LEU A 37 -2.63 10.17 -6.34
CA LEU A 37 -1.97 9.73 -5.11
C LEU A 37 -0.51 10.17 -5.04
N ILE A 38 0.23 10.17 -6.15
CA ILE A 38 1.60 10.72 -6.20
C ILE A 38 1.60 12.23 -5.97
N ALA A 39 0.65 12.96 -6.55
CA ALA A 39 0.51 14.40 -6.31
C ALA A 39 0.18 14.70 -4.84
N ILE A 40 -0.70 13.90 -4.22
CA ILE A 40 -0.98 13.97 -2.78
C ILE A 40 0.27 13.64 -1.97
N ALA A 41 1.02 12.59 -2.34
CA ALA A 41 2.26 12.22 -1.67
C ALA A 41 3.29 13.37 -1.69
N LEU A 42 3.46 14.04 -2.83
CA LEU A 42 4.34 15.21 -2.96
C LEU A 42 3.84 16.41 -2.13
N PHE A 43 2.53 16.67 -2.16
CA PHE A 43 1.94 17.75 -1.38
C PHE A 43 2.16 17.53 0.12
N VAL A 44 1.92 16.30 0.61
CA VAL A 44 2.16 15.92 2.01
C VAL A 44 3.65 15.99 2.36
N ALA A 45 4.53 15.49 1.47
CA ALA A 45 5.98 15.53 1.67
C ALA A 45 6.56 16.94 1.75
N PHE A 46 5.91 17.92 1.14
CA PHE A 46 6.35 19.31 1.15
C PHE A 46 5.63 20.17 2.20
N SER A 47 4.36 19.89 2.48
CA SER A 47 3.46 20.78 3.23
C SER A 47 3.04 20.22 4.60
N SER A 48 3.79 19.28 5.18
CA SER A 48 3.46 18.62 6.46
C SER A 48 3.20 19.60 7.61
N TRP A 49 3.93 20.71 7.70
CA TRP A 49 3.71 21.76 8.70
C TRP A 49 2.33 22.46 8.61
N ARG A 50 1.64 22.35 7.48
CA ARG A 50 0.28 22.90 7.28
C ARG A 50 -0.83 21.90 7.62
N LEU A 51 -0.47 20.65 7.92
CA LEU A 51 -1.43 19.56 8.16
C LEU A 51 -1.49 19.28 9.66
N PRO A 52 -2.66 19.39 10.34
CA PRO A 52 -2.76 19.37 11.80
C PRO A 52 -2.02 18.20 12.49
N LEU A 53 -2.25 16.96 12.04
CA LEU A 53 -1.61 15.77 12.65
C LEU A 53 -0.10 15.67 12.38
N LEU A 54 0.37 16.17 11.23
CA LEU A 54 1.79 16.12 10.89
C LEU A 54 2.54 17.30 11.50
N ARG A 55 1.89 18.45 11.66
CA ARG A 55 2.46 19.64 12.28
C ARG A 55 2.99 19.33 13.69
N ASP A 56 2.21 18.62 14.50
CA ASP A 56 2.62 18.31 15.87
C ASP A 56 3.82 17.34 15.90
N ALA A 57 3.87 16.39 14.96
CA ALA A 57 5.01 15.49 14.79
C ALA A 57 6.27 16.22 14.27
N GLU A 58 6.11 17.17 13.35
CA GLU A 58 7.21 18.03 12.88
C GLU A 58 7.74 18.93 14.00
N ALA A 59 6.84 19.52 14.78
CA ALA A 59 7.18 20.37 15.92
C ALA A 59 7.95 19.59 16.99
N ALA A 60 7.47 18.39 17.36
CA ALA A 60 8.19 17.51 18.28
C ALA A 60 9.57 17.09 17.76
N LEU A 61 9.68 16.76 16.46
CA LEU A 61 10.96 16.41 15.86
C LEU A 61 11.90 17.60 15.79
N TYR A 62 11.38 18.81 15.58
CA TYR A 62 12.16 20.05 15.65
C TYR A 62 12.65 20.31 17.07
N ASP A 63 11.81 20.15 18.09
CA ASP A 63 12.18 20.40 19.49
C ASP A 63 13.34 19.50 19.92
N LEU A 64 13.30 18.22 19.55
CA LEU A 64 14.41 17.29 19.76
C LEU A 64 15.71 17.77 19.09
N ARG A 65 15.65 18.37 17.91
CA ARG A 65 16.84 18.90 17.22
C ARG A 65 17.36 20.16 17.90
N ALA A 66 16.46 21.10 18.19
CA ALA A 66 16.79 22.37 18.83
C ALA A 66 17.42 22.15 20.22
N ALA A 67 16.85 21.23 21.01
CA ALA A 67 17.39 20.86 22.32
C ALA A 67 18.74 20.14 22.23
N ASN A 68 18.90 19.17 21.32
CA ASN A 68 20.16 18.42 21.17
C ASN A 68 21.32 19.25 20.63
N PHE A 69 21.05 20.25 19.79
CA PHE A 69 22.08 21.11 19.18
C PHE A 69 22.16 22.50 19.81
N ALA A 70 21.60 22.64 21.00
CA ALA A 70 21.74 23.84 21.79
C ALA A 70 23.19 24.06 22.18
N PRO A 71 23.72 25.28 22.01
CA PRO A 71 25.06 25.58 22.47
C PRO A 71 25.12 25.50 24.01
N PRO A 72 26.08 24.75 24.59
CA PRO A 72 26.40 24.92 25.99
C PRO A 72 26.98 26.33 26.18
N ALA A 73 26.59 27.01 27.25
CA ALA A 73 27.05 28.35 27.57
C ALA A 73 27.34 28.49 29.06
N ASP A 74 28.45 29.15 29.38
CA ASP A 74 28.63 29.77 30.69
C ASP A 74 27.73 31.01 30.80
N THR A 75 27.62 31.55 32.01
CA THR A 75 26.82 32.75 32.29
C THR A 75 27.19 33.91 31.36
N ASP A 76 26.17 34.48 30.68
CA ASP A 76 26.33 35.55 29.71
C ASP A 76 26.70 36.85 30.43
N LYS A 77 27.91 37.35 30.15
CA LYS A 77 28.46 38.55 30.78
C LYS A 77 27.94 39.86 30.17
N ARG A 78 27.00 39.80 29.23
CA ARG A 78 26.44 40.99 28.54
C ARG A 78 25.00 41.27 28.93
N VAL A 79 24.28 40.28 29.47
CA VAL A 79 22.85 40.40 29.79
C VAL A 79 22.62 39.94 31.23
N THR A 80 21.88 40.72 32.00
CA THR A 80 21.51 40.41 33.38
C THR A 80 20.02 40.59 33.57
N LEU A 81 19.39 39.64 34.26
CA LEU A 81 17.99 39.68 34.63
C LEU A 81 17.86 40.27 36.03
N VAL A 82 16.98 41.25 36.18
CA VAL A 82 16.57 41.81 37.46
C VAL A 82 15.11 41.44 37.67
N VAL A 83 14.83 40.62 38.68
CA VAL A 83 13.52 39.97 38.80
C VAL A 83 12.77 40.39 40.05
N TYR A 84 11.46 40.59 39.91
CA TYR A 84 10.53 40.59 41.03
C TYR A 84 10.32 39.15 41.48
N THR A 85 10.93 38.78 42.61
CA THR A 85 10.81 37.42 43.15
C THR A 85 9.54 37.25 43.97
N ALA A 86 9.16 36.00 44.26
CA ALA A 86 8.08 35.72 45.20
C ALA A 86 8.30 36.36 46.58
N ASP A 87 9.55 36.49 47.03
CA ASP A 87 9.89 37.14 48.30
C ASP A 87 9.76 38.67 48.21
N THR A 88 10.20 39.28 47.09
CA THR A 88 9.97 40.70 46.77
C THR A 88 8.49 41.04 46.87
N ASN A 89 7.63 40.26 46.20
CA ASN A 89 6.20 40.51 46.15
C ASN A 89 5.53 40.31 47.52
N ARG A 90 6.02 39.35 48.32
CA ARG A 90 5.54 39.15 49.69
C ARG A 90 5.92 40.31 50.60
N ALA A 91 7.10 40.91 50.39
CA ALA A 91 7.57 42.06 51.16
C ALA A 91 6.81 43.35 50.82
N THR A 92 6.49 43.56 49.53
CA THR A 92 5.73 44.75 49.06
C THR A 92 4.22 44.62 49.20
N GLY A 93 3.71 43.38 49.22
CA GLY A 93 2.28 43.10 49.15
C GLY A 93 1.66 43.29 47.76
N GLN A 94 2.49 43.48 46.72
CA GLN A 94 2.06 43.74 45.34
C GLN A 94 2.64 42.67 44.40
N ILE A 95 1.79 42.05 43.57
CA ILE A 95 2.20 41.08 42.54
C ILE A 95 2.01 41.67 41.15
N SER A 96 0.83 42.24 40.89
CA SER A 96 0.52 43.02 39.70
C SER A 96 -0.58 44.02 40.05
N PRO A 97 -0.40 45.34 39.81
CA PRO A 97 0.80 45.98 39.27
C PRO A 97 2.03 45.83 40.17
N VAL A 98 3.24 45.95 39.61
CA VAL A 98 4.49 45.88 40.40
C VAL A 98 4.73 47.19 41.16
N ASP A 99 5.38 47.08 42.32
CA ASP A 99 5.75 48.22 43.17
C ASP A 99 6.64 49.23 42.42
N ARG A 100 6.13 50.45 42.22
CA ARG A 100 6.82 51.51 41.44
C ARG A 100 7.94 52.15 42.25
N THR A 101 7.81 52.17 43.57
CA THR A 101 8.81 52.72 44.49
C THR A 101 10.12 51.91 44.46
N ILE A 102 10.04 50.58 44.54
CA ILE A 102 11.19 49.68 44.40
C ILE A 102 11.79 49.82 43.00
N LEU A 103 10.95 49.87 41.96
CA LEU A 103 11.44 50.04 40.58
C LEU A 103 12.22 51.35 40.41
N ALA A 104 11.67 52.46 40.91
CA ALA A 104 12.27 53.79 40.83
C ALA A 104 13.66 53.82 41.51
N LYS A 105 13.76 53.22 42.71
CA LYS A 105 15.03 53.08 43.43
C LYS A 105 16.03 52.21 42.66
N ALA A 106 15.61 51.04 42.20
CA ALA A 106 16.45 50.13 41.44
C ALA A 106 16.95 50.77 40.14
N LEU A 107 16.10 51.47 39.38
CA LEU A 107 16.49 52.19 38.17
C LEU A 107 17.56 53.25 38.45
N THR A 108 17.41 54.00 39.54
CA THR A 108 18.41 54.99 39.96
C THR A 108 19.77 54.34 40.21
N GLN A 109 19.81 53.19 40.90
CA GLN A 109 21.05 52.45 41.14
C GLN A 109 21.62 51.84 39.86
N ILE A 110 20.79 51.25 39.00
CA ILE A 110 21.20 50.68 37.70
C ILE A 110 21.84 51.74 36.81
N ASP A 111 21.31 52.98 36.80
CA ASP A 111 21.89 54.11 36.07
C ASP A 111 23.26 54.49 36.62
N GLN A 112 23.40 54.59 37.95
CA GLN A 112 24.66 54.92 38.62
C GLN A 112 25.74 53.85 38.43
N LEU A 113 25.35 52.58 38.42
CA LEU A 113 26.24 51.44 38.17
C LEU A 113 26.69 51.34 36.71
N GLY A 114 26.06 52.10 35.81
CA GLY A 114 26.48 52.23 34.41
C GLY A 114 26.05 51.05 33.54
N ALA A 115 24.78 50.65 33.63
CA ALA A 115 24.20 49.71 32.68
C ALA A 115 24.28 50.25 31.24
N LYS A 116 24.33 49.34 30.26
CA LYS A 116 24.41 49.70 28.83
C LYS A 116 23.04 50.11 28.26
N GLY A 117 21.98 49.50 28.78
CA GLY A 117 20.58 49.74 28.42
C GLY A 117 19.67 48.93 29.31
N VAL A 118 18.49 49.45 29.60
CA VAL A 118 17.49 48.82 30.48
C VAL A 118 16.23 48.51 29.68
N GLY A 119 15.80 47.26 29.68
CA GLY A 119 14.52 46.83 29.14
C GLY A 119 13.59 46.44 30.28
N ILE A 120 12.38 46.97 30.30
CA ILE A 120 11.39 46.67 31.34
C ILE A 120 10.26 45.88 30.70
N ASP A 121 10.17 44.61 31.08
CA ASP A 121 9.14 43.64 30.69
C ASP A 121 8.00 43.63 31.72
N VAL A 122 7.45 44.82 31.99
CA VAL A 122 6.32 45.04 32.89
C VAL A 122 5.45 46.14 32.31
N LEU A 123 4.14 45.89 32.19
CA LEU A 123 3.18 46.85 31.69
C LEU A 123 2.80 47.88 32.77
N PHE A 124 2.81 49.16 32.37
CA PHE A 124 2.36 50.30 33.17
C PHE A 124 0.97 50.73 32.70
N ASP A 125 0.02 49.81 32.79
CA ASP A 125 -1.30 49.87 32.16
C ASP A 125 -2.43 50.27 33.12
N SER A 126 -2.07 50.62 34.34
CA SER A 126 -2.97 51.03 35.40
C SER A 126 -2.27 52.10 36.27
N PRO A 127 -2.90 53.27 36.50
CA PRO A 127 -2.32 54.32 37.33
C PRO A 127 -2.07 53.86 38.77
N GLN A 128 -0.96 54.30 39.37
CA GLN A 128 -0.60 54.02 40.77
C GLN A 128 -0.25 55.31 41.52
N ASP A 129 -0.47 55.32 42.84
CA ASP A 129 -0.21 56.49 43.69
C ASP A 129 1.28 56.90 43.70
N ASP A 130 2.19 55.95 43.47
CA ASP A 130 3.64 56.14 43.45
C ASP A 130 4.22 56.35 42.03
N ASP A 131 3.39 56.54 41.00
CA ASP A 131 3.84 56.79 39.63
C ASP A 131 4.67 58.08 39.52
N GLU A 132 4.44 59.10 40.35
CA GLU A 132 5.24 60.33 40.34
C GLU A 132 6.73 60.08 40.61
N LEU A 133 7.05 59.15 41.51
CA LEU A 133 8.43 58.77 41.83
C LEU A 133 9.09 58.05 40.66
N LEU A 134 8.34 57.16 40.00
CA LEU A 134 8.83 56.44 38.82
C LEU A 134 8.99 57.37 37.62
N HIS A 135 8.05 58.30 37.41
CA HIS A 135 8.16 59.34 36.38
C HIS A 135 9.42 60.18 36.55
N ALA A 136 9.70 60.64 37.77
CA ALA A 136 10.90 61.42 38.08
C ALA A 136 12.18 60.62 37.79
N SER A 137 12.21 59.35 38.22
CA SER A 137 13.36 58.47 38.02
C SER A 137 13.61 58.19 36.54
N LEU A 138 12.58 57.81 35.78
CA LEU A 138 12.68 57.57 34.34
C LEU A 138 13.14 58.80 33.56
N LYS A 139 12.62 60.00 33.90
CA LYS A 139 13.04 61.26 33.26
C LYS A 139 14.50 61.62 33.55
N ALA A 140 15.04 61.18 34.69
CA ALA A 140 16.42 61.45 35.10
C ALA A 140 17.44 60.48 34.48
N MET A 141 17.00 59.33 33.97
CA MET A 141 17.87 58.27 33.42
C MET A 141 18.81 58.79 32.33
N GLN A 142 20.10 58.47 32.47
CA GLN A 142 21.11 58.69 31.41
C GLN A 142 21.25 57.47 30.50
N THR A 143 21.06 56.28 31.09
CA THR A 143 21.02 54.99 30.41
C THR A 143 19.73 54.88 29.58
N PRO A 144 19.80 54.41 28.32
CA PRO A 144 18.59 54.17 27.53
C PRO A 144 17.66 53.16 28.22
N VAL A 145 16.38 53.50 28.37
CA VAL A 145 15.34 52.66 28.97
C VAL A 145 14.23 52.41 27.97
N TYR A 146 13.82 51.14 27.86
CA TYR A 146 12.75 50.70 26.97
C TYR A 146 11.63 50.07 27.77
N LEU A 147 10.44 50.69 27.73
CA LEU A 147 9.27 50.26 28.49
C LEU A 147 8.41 49.32 27.66
N ALA A 148 7.88 48.28 28.30
CA ALA A 148 6.97 47.33 27.67
C ALA A 148 5.79 48.02 26.99
N TYR A 149 5.50 47.61 25.76
CA TYR A 149 4.34 48.02 24.99
C TYR A 149 3.60 46.78 24.48
N ALA A 150 2.30 46.76 24.74
CA ALA A 150 1.33 45.84 24.14
C ALA A 150 0.13 46.66 23.63
N ASP A 151 -0.57 46.16 22.63
CA ASP A 151 -1.86 46.71 22.20
C ASP A 151 -2.94 45.62 22.22
N ASN A 152 -4.19 46.03 22.42
CA ASN A 152 -5.32 45.11 22.46
C ASN A 152 -5.54 44.44 21.09
N LYS A 153 -5.13 45.11 20.01
CA LYS A 153 -5.30 44.61 18.64
C LYS A 153 -4.46 43.36 18.37
N THR A 154 -3.21 43.32 18.82
CA THR A 154 -2.30 42.19 18.58
C THR A 154 -2.24 41.22 19.76
N ASN A 155 -2.60 41.69 20.96
CA ASN A 155 -2.62 40.85 22.16
C ASN A 155 -3.88 41.09 23.03
N PRO A 156 -5.08 40.71 22.53
CA PRO A 156 -6.35 40.99 23.21
C PRO A 156 -6.53 40.21 24.52
N GLU A 157 -5.79 39.12 24.71
CA GLU A 157 -5.81 38.31 25.92
C GLU A 157 -4.93 38.89 27.04
N ALA A 158 -3.92 39.71 26.69
CA ALA A 158 -2.99 40.29 27.67
C ALA A 158 -3.36 41.71 28.10
N ILE A 159 -4.00 42.53 27.25
CA ILE A 159 -4.32 43.92 27.58
C ILE A 159 -5.70 44.34 27.05
N THR A 160 -6.51 44.99 27.89
CA THR A 160 -7.79 45.59 27.49
C THR A 160 -7.61 46.93 26.78
N TYR A 161 -8.65 47.41 26.10
CA TYR A 161 -8.60 48.72 25.44
C TYR A 161 -8.35 49.88 26.43
N GLU A 162 -8.94 49.82 27.63
CA GLU A 162 -8.76 50.85 28.67
C GLU A 162 -7.31 50.84 29.20
N GLN A 163 -6.80 49.66 29.54
CA GLN A 163 -5.41 49.45 29.93
C GLN A 163 -4.42 49.92 28.84
N GLU A 164 -4.74 49.73 27.57
CA GLU A 164 -3.93 50.24 26.46
C GLU A 164 -3.88 51.78 26.44
N GLN A 165 -4.98 52.46 26.75
CA GLN A 165 -4.99 53.94 26.85
C GLN A 165 -4.15 54.42 28.03
N ASP A 166 -4.28 53.78 29.18
CA ASP A 166 -3.50 54.10 30.38
C ASP A 166 -1.99 53.86 30.15
N LEU A 167 -1.63 52.75 29.50
CA LEU A 167 -0.26 52.46 29.08
C LEU A 167 0.29 53.54 28.15
N LYS A 168 -0.49 53.96 27.16
CA LYS A 168 -0.09 55.05 26.24
C LYS A 168 0.07 56.37 26.96
N ALA A 169 -0.81 56.69 27.90
CA ALA A 169 -0.73 57.90 28.70
C ALA A 169 0.53 57.90 29.58
N PHE A 170 0.81 56.79 30.27
CA PHE A 170 2.02 56.61 31.07
C PHE A 170 3.27 56.78 30.21
N GLN A 171 3.37 56.09 29.07
CA GLN A 171 4.54 56.19 28.20
C GLN A 171 4.74 57.60 27.63
N GLN A 172 3.68 58.32 27.32
CA GLN A 172 3.76 59.72 26.89
C GLN A 172 4.27 60.64 28.01
N SER A 173 3.88 60.37 29.26
CA SER A 173 4.26 61.19 30.41
C SER A 173 5.76 61.13 30.73
N VAL A 174 6.42 59.98 30.43
CA VAL A 174 7.83 59.70 30.75
C VAL A 174 8.77 59.72 29.54
N LYS A 175 8.25 59.91 28.33
CA LYS A 175 9.04 59.87 27.09
C LYS A 175 10.16 60.90 27.11
N THR A 176 11.39 60.45 26.86
CA THR A 176 12.57 61.32 26.67
C THR A 176 13.35 60.87 25.45
N GLN A 177 14.55 61.45 25.20
CA GLN A 177 15.46 60.91 24.20
C GLN A 177 16.04 59.54 24.59
N LYS A 178 16.03 59.21 25.88
CA LYS A 178 16.58 57.97 26.44
C LYS A 178 15.51 56.96 26.82
N VAL A 179 14.29 57.41 27.10
CA VAL A 179 13.15 56.58 27.48
C VAL A 179 12.18 56.46 26.32
N GLY A 180 11.98 55.23 25.83
CA GLY A 180 11.08 54.94 24.73
C GLY A 180 10.30 53.63 24.91
N PRO A 181 9.31 53.35 24.08
CA PRO A 181 8.56 52.10 24.13
C PRO A 181 9.29 50.99 23.37
N ALA A 182 9.08 49.74 23.79
CA ALA A 182 9.47 48.55 23.06
C ALA A 182 8.43 47.45 23.19
N SER A 183 8.21 46.70 22.11
CA SER A 183 7.22 45.64 22.09
C SER A 183 7.74 44.42 22.85
N ILE A 184 6.96 43.97 23.83
CA ILE A 184 7.19 42.72 24.58
C ILE A 184 6.38 41.57 23.99
N LEU A 185 5.95 41.70 22.73
CA LEU A 185 5.21 40.64 22.05
C LEU A 185 6.07 39.37 22.05
N LEU A 186 5.53 38.31 22.63
CA LEU A 186 6.02 36.95 22.51
C LEU A 186 4.92 36.12 21.84
N GLU A 187 5.26 35.40 20.78
CA GLU A 187 4.32 34.55 20.06
C GLU A 187 4.67 33.09 20.33
N THR A 188 3.66 32.30 20.69
CA THR A 188 3.75 30.85 20.77
C THR A 188 3.19 30.22 19.50
N ASP A 189 3.74 29.07 19.13
CA ASP A 189 3.10 28.23 18.11
C ASP A 189 1.75 27.72 18.65
N ALA A 190 0.92 27.15 17.78
CA ALA A 190 -0.42 26.68 18.14
C ALA A 190 -0.46 25.57 19.23
N ASP A 191 0.69 25.01 19.59
CA ASP A 191 0.87 24.06 20.69
C ASP A 191 1.43 24.70 21.97
N GLY A 192 1.44 26.04 22.05
CA GLY A 192 1.84 26.81 23.23
C GLY A 192 3.35 27.00 23.40
N VAL A 193 4.18 26.53 22.46
CA VAL A 193 5.64 26.60 22.58
C VAL A 193 6.22 27.82 21.89
N ALA A 194 7.06 28.59 22.58
CA ALA A 194 7.81 29.71 22.05
C ALA A 194 9.03 29.21 21.24
N ARG A 195 8.85 29.06 19.91
CA ARG A 195 9.92 28.64 19.00
C ARG A 195 10.49 29.76 18.16
N ARG A 196 9.71 30.80 17.89
CA ARG A 196 9.97 31.78 16.82
C ARG A 196 10.16 33.18 17.37
N TRP A 197 10.99 33.95 16.68
CA TRP A 197 10.96 35.39 16.83
C TRP A 197 9.58 35.92 16.41
N PRO A 198 8.95 36.77 17.23
CA PRO A 198 7.62 37.32 16.96
C PRO A 198 7.60 38.13 15.67
N LYS A 199 6.50 38.05 14.94
CA LYS A 199 6.29 38.91 13.77
C LYS A 199 5.93 40.32 14.22
N LEU A 200 6.80 41.29 13.92
CA LEU A 200 6.50 42.69 14.22
C LEU A 200 5.36 43.22 13.34
N TYR A 201 4.20 43.52 13.94
CA TYR A 201 3.05 44.09 13.25
C TYR A 201 3.21 45.60 13.02
N ALA A 202 2.60 46.10 11.94
CA ALA A 202 2.64 47.53 11.62
C ALA A 202 1.98 48.36 12.73
N GLY A 203 2.69 49.36 13.24
CA GLY A 203 2.23 50.24 14.32
C GLY A 203 2.80 49.91 15.71
N LEU A 204 3.39 48.72 15.89
CA LEU A 204 4.09 48.37 17.12
C LEU A 204 5.51 48.98 17.15
N PRO A 205 6.02 49.36 18.33
CA PRO A 205 7.43 49.71 18.51
C PRO A 205 8.33 48.48 18.28
N PRO A 206 9.64 48.65 18.02
CA PRO A 206 10.56 47.53 17.86
C PRO A 206 10.50 46.55 19.03
N LEU A 207 10.73 45.26 18.78
CA LEU A 207 10.83 44.24 19.83
C LEU A 207 11.87 44.65 20.89
N LEU A 208 11.66 44.27 22.15
CA LEU A 208 12.52 44.67 23.28
C LEU A 208 14.02 44.47 23.00
N SER A 209 14.40 43.30 22.48
CA SER A 209 15.79 42.98 22.11
C SER A 209 16.35 43.89 21.01
N LEU A 210 15.52 44.31 20.04
CA LEU A 210 15.90 45.24 18.97
C LEU A 210 16.02 46.68 19.51
N ALA A 211 15.04 47.11 20.30
CA ALA A 211 15.02 48.46 20.88
C ALA A 211 16.27 48.71 21.73
N LEU A 212 16.67 47.75 22.56
CA LEU A 212 17.87 47.84 23.41
C LEU A 212 19.17 48.06 22.62
N THR A 213 19.25 47.56 21.40
CA THR A 213 20.48 47.58 20.60
C THR A 213 20.48 48.63 19.50
N GLN A 214 19.32 49.16 19.10
CA GLN A 214 19.12 49.97 17.88
C GLN A 214 20.04 51.19 17.72
N ASN A 215 20.47 51.81 18.84
CA ASN A 215 21.28 53.02 18.85
C ASN A 215 22.77 52.76 19.16
N GLY A 216 23.19 51.49 19.21
CA GLY A 216 24.54 51.07 19.58
C GLY A 216 25.25 50.24 18.51
N PRO A 217 26.53 49.91 18.73
CA PRO A 217 27.32 49.06 17.84
C PRO A 217 26.81 47.61 17.76
N ASP A 218 25.92 47.23 18.67
CA ASP A 218 25.35 45.89 18.79
C ASP A 218 24.13 45.68 17.87
N ALA A 219 23.61 46.74 17.24
CA ALA A 219 22.47 46.64 16.33
C ALA A 219 22.77 45.72 15.12
N ASP A 220 21.80 44.87 14.76
CA ASP A 220 21.87 44.05 13.56
C ASP A 220 20.56 44.14 12.76
N LYS A 221 20.63 44.76 11.58
CA LYS A 221 19.47 44.97 10.70
C LYS A 221 18.82 43.67 10.24
N ARG A 222 19.54 42.55 10.27
CA ARG A 222 18.99 41.23 9.87
C ARG A 222 17.89 40.77 10.81
N PHE A 223 17.93 41.17 12.09
CA PHE A 223 16.92 40.81 13.08
C PHE A 223 15.65 41.67 13.00
N ALA A 224 15.69 42.81 12.32
CA ALA A 224 14.53 43.72 12.24
C ALA A 224 13.29 43.08 11.59
N SER A 225 13.49 42.09 10.70
CA SER A 225 12.42 41.32 10.05
C SER A 225 12.61 39.81 10.22
N PHE A 226 13.40 39.38 11.21
CA PHE A 226 13.67 37.96 11.45
C PHE A 226 12.51 37.34 12.21
N THR A 227 11.94 36.27 11.65
CA THR A 227 10.86 35.47 12.25
C THR A 227 11.25 34.00 12.36
N GLY A 228 12.55 33.72 12.37
CA GLY A 228 13.11 32.38 12.48
C GLY A 228 13.20 31.92 13.93
N PRO A 229 13.93 30.82 14.20
CA PRO A 229 13.94 30.20 15.50
C PRO A 229 14.68 31.03 16.56
N ILE A 230 14.13 31.03 17.77
CA ILE A 230 14.83 31.50 18.98
C ILE A 230 15.93 30.49 19.32
N ARG A 231 17.16 30.98 19.49
CA ARG A 231 18.31 30.16 19.88
C ARG A 231 18.49 30.22 21.39
N PHE A 232 17.87 29.30 22.11
CA PHE A 232 18.16 29.13 23.53
C PHE A 232 19.50 28.40 23.74
N ARG A 233 20.07 28.56 24.93
CA ARG A 233 21.36 27.96 25.34
C ARG A 233 21.16 27.08 26.56
N VAL A 234 22.05 26.12 26.73
CA VAL A 234 22.01 25.22 27.90
C VAL A 234 23.15 25.60 28.84
N PRO A 235 22.90 25.74 30.16
CA PRO A 235 23.96 26.03 31.11
C PRO A 235 24.98 24.88 31.17
N THR A 236 26.26 25.22 31.32
CA THR A 236 27.35 24.23 31.45
C THR A 236 27.30 23.45 32.77
N ALA A 237 26.69 24.03 33.81
CA ALA A 237 26.50 23.42 35.11
C ALA A 237 25.19 23.94 35.76
N SER A 238 24.57 23.13 36.62
CA SER A 238 23.29 23.48 37.26
C SER A 238 23.37 24.67 38.21
N ASP A 239 24.56 24.95 38.76
CA ASP A 239 24.84 26.08 39.65
C ASP A 239 25.22 27.37 38.88
N ARG A 240 25.25 27.31 37.54
CA ARG A 240 25.65 28.43 36.68
C ARG A 240 24.56 28.68 35.62
N PRO A 241 23.55 29.50 35.94
CA PRO A 241 22.51 29.82 34.97
C PRO A 241 23.10 30.56 33.75
N VAL A 242 22.41 30.46 32.61
CA VAL A 242 22.80 31.15 31.37
C VAL A 242 22.79 32.67 31.56
N PHE A 243 21.86 33.18 32.36
CA PHE A 243 21.76 34.59 32.71
C PHE A 243 21.77 34.76 34.23
N ASP A 244 22.53 35.73 34.73
CA ASP A 244 22.49 36.13 36.13
C ASP A 244 21.08 36.64 36.47
N LYS A 245 20.44 36.09 37.50
CA LYS A 245 19.12 36.52 38.02
C LYS A 245 19.31 37.21 39.36
N ILE A 246 19.09 38.52 39.40
CA ILE A 246 19.29 39.37 40.58
C ILE A 246 17.93 39.83 41.11
N PRO A 247 17.58 39.55 42.38
CA PRO A 247 16.39 40.11 43.00
C PRO A 247 16.42 41.64 42.98
N ILE A 248 15.31 42.26 42.59
CA ILE A 248 15.24 43.73 42.46
C ILE A 248 15.48 44.46 43.80
N ASP A 249 15.16 43.84 44.93
CA ASP A 249 15.39 44.41 46.27
C ASP A 249 16.86 44.73 46.54
N LEU A 250 17.77 43.88 46.04
CA LEU A 250 19.22 44.07 46.19
C LEU A 250 19.73 45.29 45.40
N LEU A 251 18.99 45.72 44.37
CA LEU A 251 19.31 46.92 43.61
C LEU A 251 18.55 48.15 44.11
N ALA A 252 17.40 47.97 44.76
CA ALA A 252 16.64 49.08 45.32
C ALA A 252 17.26 49.64 46.60
N ASP A 253 18.05 48.85 47.31
CA ASP A 253 18.77 49.27 48.51
C ASP A 253 20.21 49.76 48.17
N PRO A 254 20.54 51.05 48.44
CA PRO A 254 21.87 51.61 48.19
C PRO A 254 23.02 50.91 48.93
N GLU A 255 22.75 50.23 50.05
CA GLU A 255 23.79 49.48 50.77
C GLU A 255 24.14 48.16 50.08
N THR A 256 23.16 47.53 49.42
CA THR A 256 23.36 46.23 48.76
C THR A 256 23.70 46.33 47.28
N ALA A 257 23.25 47.39 46.59
CA ALA A 257 23.49 47.60 45.17
C ALA A 257 24.98 47.56 44.74
N PRO A 258 25.95 48.08 45.52
CA PRO A 258 27.37 48.00 45.17
C PRO A 258 27.91 46.56 45.10
N PHE A 259 27.34 45.60 45.83
CA PHE A 259 27.79 44.20 45.81
C PHE A 259 27.44 43.48 44.49
N VAL A 260 26.45 43.98 43.75
CA VAL A 260 26.03 43.44 42.45
C VAL A 260 26.49 44.33 41.28
N ALA A 261 27.37 45.30 41.52
CA ALA A 261 27.88 46.22 40.50
C ALA A 261 28.51 45.50 39.29
N ASP A 262 29.25 44.43 39.53
CA ASP A 262 29.96 43.65 38.48
C ASP A 262 29.02 42.92 37.51
N VAL A 263 27.78 42.67 37.93
CA VAL A 263 26.75 42.06 37.08
C VAL A 263 25.82 43.09 36.42
N ILE A 264 25.99 44.38 36.69
CA ILE A 264 25.20 45.47 36.07
C ILE A 264 26.04 46.31 35.12
N LYS A 265 27.25 46.66 35.53
CA LYS A 265 28.12 47.60 34.81
C LYS A 265 28.42 47.13 33.38
N GLY A 266 28.05 47.95 32.41
CA GLY A 266 28.28 47.69 30.99
C GLY A 266 27.42 46.57 30.37
N ARG A 267 26.46 46.02 31.12
CA ARG A 267 25.53 44.97 30.65
C ARG A 267 24.18 45.56 30.26
N TYR A 268 23.45 44.85 29.41
CA TYR A 268 22.02 45.07 29.23
C TYR A 268 21.26 44.47 30.41
N VAL A 269 20.39 45.26 31.01
CA VAL A 269 19.58 44.85 32.15
C VAL A 269 18.15 44.66 31.69
N LEU A 270 17.58 43.48 31.91
CA LEU A 270 16.17 43.20 31.67
C LEU A 270 15.46 43.08 33.01
N ILE A 271 14.44 43.89 33.22
CA ILE A 271 13.63 43.90 34.45
C ILE A 271 12.30 43.22 34.15
N GLY A 272 11.93 42.20 34.91
CA GLY A 272 10.67 41.48 34.71
C GLY A 272 10.22 40.73 35.96
N GLY A 273 9.08 40.06 35.88
CA GLY A 273 8.59 39.21 36.95
C GLY A 273 9.13 37.79 36.88
N ASP A 274 9.47 37.20 38.02
CA ASP A 274 9.64 35.75 38.17
C ASP A 274 8.40 35.20 38.90
N PHE A 275 7.28 35.17 38.19
CA PHE A 275 6.00 34.73 38.74
C PHE A 275 5.78 33.25 38.38
N SER A 276 5.37 32.44 39.36
CA SER A 276 5.15 31.00 39.18
C SER A 276 3.99 30.65 38.24
N ASP A 277 3.06 31.59 38.02
CA ASP A 277 1.76 31.31 37.38
C ASP A 277 1.42 32.25 36.21
N PHE A 278 2.22 33.28 35.97
CA PHE A 278 1.99 34.29 34.91
C PHE A 278 3.26 34.43 34.06
N ASP A 279 3.07 34.56 32.74
CA ASP A 279 4.15 34.84 31.78
C ASP A 279 5.27 33.77 31.70
N GLN A 280 4.86 32.50 31.74
CA GLN A 280 5.75 31.36 31.53
C GLN A 280 5.47 30.68 30.21
N PHE A 281 6.53 30.34 29.49
CA PHE A 281 6.48 29.74 28.17
C PHE A 281 7.08 28.35 28.16
N ASP A 282 6.43 27.45 27.42
CA ASP A 282 7.06 26.22 26.98
C ASP A 282 8.06 26.58 25.86
N THR A 283 9.24 26.00 25.90
CA THR A 283 10.27 26.17 24.87
C THR A 283 10.66 24.78 24.34
N PRO A 284 11.34 24.69 23.19
CA PRO A 284 11.90 23.43 22.73
C PRO A 284 12.69 22.67 23.81
N PHE A 285 13.32 23.41 24.73
CA PHE A 285 14.15 22.89 25.81
C PHE A 285 13.34 22.31 26.96
N THR A 286 12.34 23.05 27.42
CA THR A 286 11.54 22.64 28.57
C THR A 286 10.63 21.48 28.22
N ARG A 287 10.17 21.38 26.97
CA ARG A 287 9.34 20.29 26.48
C ARG A 287 10.06 18.94 26.37
N THR A 288 11.35 18.96 26.05
CA THR A 288 12.17 17.72 26.03
C THR A 288 12.70 17.34 27.42
N GLY A 289 12.39 18.15 28.44
CA GLY A 289 12.98 18.09 29.78
C GLY A 289 14.37 18.72 29.78
N ASN A 290 14.58 19.78 30.55
CA ASN A 290 15.91 20.39 30.68
C ASN A 290 16.84 19.39 31.41
N PRO A 291 17.85 18.82 30.74
CA PRO A 291 18.67 17.75 31.31
C PRO A 291 19.60 18.23 32.42
N VAL A 292 19.79 19.55 32.57
CA VAL A 292 20.71 20.15 33.53
C VAL A 292 19.96 20.73 34.73
N THR A 293 18.90 21.52 34.50
CA THR A 293 18.18 22.20 35.60
C THR A 293 16.90 21.49 36.03
N GLY A 294 16.32 20.63 35.18
CA GLY A 294 15.03 19.99 35.43
C GLY A 294 13.83 20.93 35.32
N GLU A 295 14.02 22.20 34.93
CA GLU A 295 12.95 23.18 34.76
C GLU A 295 12.00 22.79 33.61
N THR A 296 10.71 22.96 33.87
CA THR A 296 9.62 22.61 32.95
C THR A 296 9.05 23.81 32.21
N ARG A 297 9.41 25.05 32.59
CA ARG A 297 8.99 26.30 31.95
C ARG A 297 10.05 27.39 32.07
N MET A 298 9.98 28.39 31.19
CA MET A 298 10.88 29.55 31.17
C MET A 298 10.06 30.85 31.29
N ILE A 299 10.49 31.78 32.15
CA ILE A 299 9.84 33.10 32.31
C ILE A 299 10.04 33.99 31.07
N GLY A 300 9.07 34.84 30.74
CA GLY A 300 9.09 35.69 29.53
C GLY A 300 10.34 36.56 29.40
N VAL A 301 10.78 37.17 30.50
CA VAL A 301 12.01 37.97 30.53
C VAL A 301 13.26 37.17 30.15
N GLU A 302 13.29 35.86 30.42
CA GLU A 302 14.38 34.96 30.02
C GLU A 302 14.30 34.56 28.54
N VAL A 303 13.09 34.49 27.96
CA VAL A 303 12.90 34.38 26.51
C VAL A 303 13.42 35.64 25.81
N HIS A 304 13.12 36.84 26.34
CA HIS A 304 13.68 38.10 25.84
C HIS A 304 15.20 38.18 25.97
N ALA A 305 15.77 37.66 27.07
CA ALA A 305 17.22 37.54 27.25
C ALA A 305 17.85 36.61 26.22
N SER A 306 17.20 35.47 25.93
CA SER A 306 17.64 34.52 24.90
C SER A 306 17.64 35.15 23.51
N MET A 307 16.59 35.90 23.16
CA MET A 307 16.50 36.68 21.92
C MET A 307 17.59 37.76 21.84
N LEU A 308 17.80 38.52 22.92
CA LEU A 308 18.85 39.54 22.98
C LEU A 308 20.24 38.90 22.82
N ALA A 309 20.53 37.83 23.54
CA ALA A 309 21.80 37.13 23.46
C ALA A 309 22.06 36.54 22.06
N GLN A 310 21.02 36.04 21.38
CA GLN A 310 21.08 35.60 19.99
C GLN A 310 21.43 36.74 19.03
N LEU A 311 20.83 37.92 19.22
CA LEU A 311 21.13 39.13 18.46
C LEU A 311 22.57 39.60 18.71
N LEU A 312 23.00 39.64 19.97
CA LEU A 312 24.37 40.04 20.34
C LEU A 312 25.44 39.10 19.78
N ASP A 313 25.14 37.81 19.65
CA ASP A 313 25.99 36.83 18.96
C ASP A 313 25.96 36.96 17.43
N LYS A 314 25.02 37.75 16.89
CA LYS A 314 24.70 37.82 15.46
C LYS A 314 24.34 36.44 14.89
N ALA A 315 23.75 35.58 15.72
CA ALA A 315 23.49 34.17 15.47
C ALA A 315 22.09 33.94 14.91
N TRP A 316 21.83 34.45 13.71
CA TRP A 316 20.64 34.10 12.95
C TRP A 316 20.93 32.87 12.08
N LYS A 317 19.91 32.03 11.86
CA LYS A 317 19.99 30.87 10.98
C LYS A 317 19.16 31.12 9.73
N ALA A 318 19.72 30.86 8.56
CA ALA A 318 18.98 30.94 7.32
C ALA A 318 18.20 29.63 7.08
N PRO A 319 16.92 29.70 6.66
CA PRO A 319 16.19 28.49 6.27
C PRO A 319 16.77 27.93 4.97
N PRO A 320 16.75 26.59 4.79
CA PRO A 320 17.06 25.97 3.51
C PRO A 320 16.20 26.57 2.40
N ALA A 321 16.80 26.81 1.24
CA ALA A 321 16.09 27.35 0.09
C ALA A 321 14.90 26.46 -0.29
N VAL A 322 13.80 27.09 -0.73
CA VAL A 322 12.54 26.38 -1.02
C VAL A 322 12.74 25.23 -2.01
N TRP A 323 13.58 25.41 -3.04
CA TRP A 323 13.86 24.37 -4.03
C TRP A 323 14.55 23.14 -3.42
N VAL A 324 15.35 23.30 -2.36
CA VAL A 324 15.97 22.18 -1.63
C VAL A 324 14.89 21.38 -0.91
N LYS A 325 13.92 22.05 -0.28
CA LYS A 325 12.77 21.39 0.36
C LYS A 325 11.92 20.62 -0.68
N VAL A 326 11.69 21.22 -1.85
CA VAL A 326 10.98 20.56 -2.97
C VAL A 326 11.77 19.34 -3.47
N LEU A 327 13.07 19.48 -3.69
CA LEU A 327 13.93 18.38 -4.13
C LEU A 327 13.92 17.23 -3.12
N ALA A 328 14.01 17.52 -1.82
CA ALA A 328 13.93 16.50 -0.77
C ALA A 328 12.59 15.76 -0.79
N ALA A 329 11.47 16.47 -0.98
CA ALA A 329 10.14 15.87 -1.11
C ALA A 329 10.03 14.96 -2.35
N VAL A 330 10.55 15.42 -3.50
CA VAL A 330 10.58 14.63 -4.74
C VAL A 330 11.46 13.38 -4.57
N LEU A 331 12.62 13.50 -3.94
CA LEU A 331 13.51 12.37 -3.66
C LEU A 331 12.85 11.36 -2.72
N ALA A 332 12.19 11.81 -1.65
CA ALA A 332 11.49 10.94 -0.72
C ALA A 332 10.37 10.15 -1.41
N VAL A 333 9.51 10.83 -2.18
CA VAL A 333 8.45 10.18 -2.96
C VAL A 333 9.04 9.26 -4.02
N GLY A 334 10.09 9.69 -4.73
CA GLY A 334 10.79 8.91 -5.75
C GLY A 334 11.41 7.62 -5.18
N LEU A 335 11.97 7.67 -3.97
CA LEU A 335 12.46 6.47 -3.26
C LEU A 335 11.33 5.50 -2.93
N GLY A 336 10.13 6.00 -2.59
CA GLY A 336 8.95 5.17 -2.36
C GLY A 336 8.50 4.45 -3.63
N VAL A 337 8.46 5.17 -4.75
CA VAL A 337 8.16 4.60 -6.07
C VAL A 337 9.23 3.57 -6.47
N ALA A 338 10.52 3.92 -6.36
CA ALA A 338 11.62 3.02 -6.71
C ALA A 338 11.58 1.73 -5.89
N THR A 339 11.30 1.82 -4.59
CA THR A 339 11.17 0.65 -3.71
C THR A 339 9.96 -0.21 -4.07
N ALA A 340 8.85 0.39 -4.50
CA ALA A 340 7.66 -0.34 -4.92
C ALA A 340 7.83 -1.09 -6.24
N VAL A 341 8.65 -0.58 -7.17
CA VAL A 341 8.91 -1.19 -8.49
C VAL A 341 10.09 -2.17 -8.43
N ALA A 342 10.98 -2.06 -7.44
CA ALA A 342 12.18 -2.88 -7.33
C ALA A 342 11.87 -4.39 -7.23
N GLN A 343 12.47 -5.17 -8.12
CA GLN A 343 12.41 -6.64 -8.11
C GLN A 343 13.62 -7.20 -7.35
N ALA A 344 13.55 -7.18 -6.02
CA ALA A 344 14.61 -7.71 -5.16
C ALA A 344 14.05 -8.68 -4.10
N ARG A 345 14.94 -9.45 -3.48
CA ARG A 345 14.57 -10.34 -2.37
C ARG A 345 13.98 -9.52 -1.23
N THR A 346 12.93 -10.04 -0.57
CA THR A 346 12.17 -9.32 0.47
C THR A 346 13.05 -8.74 1.58
N TRP A 347 14.08 -9.47 2.03
CA TRP A 347 14.99 -8.98 3.06
C TRP A 347 15.87 -7.81 2.60
N VAL A 348 16.25 -7.76 1.32
CA VAL A 348 17.02 -6.63 0.75
C VAL A 348 16.14 -5.38 0.71
N LEU A 349 14.87 -5.53 0.31
CA LEU A 349 13.90 -4.42 0.34
C LEU A 349 13.66 -3.94 1.77
N ALA A 350 13.53 -4.84 2.74
CA ALA A 350 13.38 -4.47 4.15
C ALA A 350 14.58 -3.64 4.66
N LEU A 351 15.81 -4.06 4.35
CA LEU A 351 17.01 -3.28 4.69
C LEU A 351 17.05 -1.93 3.98
N ALA A 352 16.62 -1.86 2.71
CA ALA A 352 16.55 -0.60 1.97
C ALA A 352 15.55 0.38 2.59
N VAL A 353 14.35 -0.10 2.99
CA VAL A 353 13.35 0.71 3.69
C VAL A 353 13.88 1.23 5.02
N LEU A 354 14.52 0.36 5.81
CA LEU A 354 15.16 0.78 7.07
C LEU A 354 16.23 1.85 6.84
N GLY A 355 17.06 1.68 5.82
CA GLY A 355 18.08 2.68 5.44
C GLY A 355 17.47 4.01 5.01
N GLN A 356 16.38 3.99 4.25
CA GLN A 356 15.68 5.21 3.82
C GLN A 356 15.02 5.93 5.01
N PHE A 357 14.41 5.20 5.94
CA PHE A 357 13.80 5.81 7.12
C PHE A 357 14.87 6.38 8.08
N ALA A 358 15.99 5.68 8.23
CA ALA A 358 17.15 6.20 8.95
C ALA A 358 17.68 7.48 8.29
N LEU A 359 17.71 7.55 6.95
CA LEU A 359 18.10 8.76 6.22
C LEU A 359 17.13 9.91 6.49
N PHE A 360 15.81 9.69 6.39
CA PHE A 360 14.80 10.72 6.64
C PHE A 360 14.84 11.25 8.09
N LEU A 361 15.22 10.39 9.05
CA LEU A 361 15.43 10.80 10.44
C LEU A 361 16.76 11.55 10.64
N ALA A 362 17.85 11.12 10.00
CA ALA A 362 19.18 11.68 10.22
C ALA A 362 19.41 13.03 9.51
N VAL A 363 18.89 13.20 8.29
CA VAL A 363 19.12 14.42 7.48
C VAL A 363 18.72 15.71 8.22
N PRO A 364 17.54 15.81 8.86
CA PRO A 364 17.16 17.01 9.62
C PRO A 364 18.17 17.35 10.73
N PHE A 365 18.71 16.35 11.43
CA PHE A 365 19.72 16.56 12.48
C PHE A 365 21.06 17.04 11.88
N LEU A 366 21.47 16.49 10.72
CA LEU A 366 22.68 16.93 10.04
C LEU A 366 22.56 18.38 9.53
N VAL A 367 21.39 18.77 9.02
CA VAL A 367 21.12 20.14 8.55
C VAL A 367 21.10 21.13 9.73
N GLU A 368 20.50 20.75 10.87
CA GLU A 368 20.51 21.56 12.09
C GLU A 368 21.95 21.75 12.61
N ARG A 369 22.73 20.66 12.67
CA ARG A 369 24.14 20.69 13.05
C ARG A 369 24.99 21.56 12.13
N ALA A 370 24.64 21.63 10.85
CA ALA A 370 25.30 22.51 9.88
C ALA A 370 24.93 24.00 10.05
N GLY A 371 24.04 24.33 10.99
CA GLY A 371 23.70 25.72 11.34
C GLY A 371 22.57 26.32 10.51
N TYR A 372 21.82 25.50 9.75
CA TYR A 372 20.62 25.95 9.05
C TYR A 372 19.40 25.94 9.95
N ASP A 373 18.44 26.78 9.63
CA ASP A 373 17.14 26.80 10.31
C ASP A 373 16.28 25.63 9.83
N THR A 374 16.09 24.62 10.69
CA THR A 374 15.22 23.47 10.39
C THR A 374 13.78 23.61 10.92
N LEU A 375 13.42 24.79 11.43
CA LEU A 375 12.03 25.14 11.68
C LEU A 375 11.33 25.22 10.31
N ASP A 376 10.15 24.63 10.18
CA ASP A 376 9.46 24.43 8.88
C ASP A 376 10.15 23.48 7.88
N LEU A 377 11.07 22.61 8.31
CA LEU A 377 11.57 21.52 7.46
C LEU A 377 10.55 20.35 7.48
N PRO A 378 10.03 19.88 6.33
CA PRO A 378 8.95 18.89 6.30
C PRO A 378 9.47 17.44 6.43
N ALA A 379 10.18 17.15 7.51
CA ALA A 379 10.88 15.88 7.71
C ALA A 379 9.94 14.68 7.90
N THR A 380 8.89 14.82 8.72
CA THR A 380 7.87 13.77 8.87
C THR A 380 7.01 13.64 7.61
N GLY A 381 6.83 14.75 6.89
CA GLY A 381 6.24 14.76 5.55
C GLY A 381 6.90 13.78 4.59
N TRP A 382 8.25 13.71 4.57
CA TRP A 382 8.98 12.80 3.70
C TRP A 382 8.62 11.33 3.93
N LEU A 383 8.50 10.91 5.19
CA LEU A 383 8.09 9.55 5.57
C LEU A 383 6.68 9.22 5.07
N ILE A 384 5.73 10.15 5.28
CA ILE A 384 4.33 9.93 4.89
C ILE A 384 4.16 9.97 3.38
N GLY A 385 4.80 10.92 2.69
CA GLY A 385 4.80 10.97 1.23
C GLY A 385 5.40 9.71 0.61
N TRP A 386 6.52 9.23 1.16
CA TRP A 386 7.11 7.95 0.78
C TRP A 386 6.11 6.79 0.95
N LEU A 387 5.40 6.72 2.08
CA LEU A 387 4.44 5.65 2.37
C LEU A 387 3.24 5.68 1.41
N ILE A 388 2.69 6.86 1.13
CA ILE A 388 1.59 7.04 0.16
C ILE A 388 2.05 6.58 -1.23
N ALA A 389 3.24 7.02 -1.67
CA ALA A 389 3.78 6.63 -2.97
C ALA A 389 4.03 5.12 -3.08
N PHE A 390 4.66 4.52 -2.08
CA PHE A 390 4.94 3.09 -2.01
C PHE A 390 3.65 2.26 -2.04
N THR A 391 2.65 2.62 -1.23
CA THR A 391 1.36 1.92 -1.16
C THR A 391 0.56 2.07 -2.45
N ALA A 392 0.48 3.27 -3.03
CA ALA A 392 -0.21 3.54 -4.28
C ALA A 392 0.37 2.71 -5.44
N VAL A 393 1.69 2.76 -5.62
CA VAL A 393 2.37 2.05 -6.72
C VAL A 393 2.32 0.54 -6.52
N SER A 394 2.58 0.05 -5.31
CA SER A 394 2.53 -1.40 -5.04
C SER A 394 1.12 -1.97 -5.19
N SER A 395 0.08 -1.22 -4.81
CA SER A 395 -1.33 -1.60 -5.05
C SER A 395 -1.65 -1.68 -6.54
N GLY A 396 -1.24 -0.66 -7.31
CA GLY A 396 -1.40 -0.64 -8.77
C GLY A 396 -0.74 -1.84 -9.44
N LEU A 397 0.51 -2.15 -9.09
CA LEU A 397 1.25 -3.31 -9.62
C LEU A 397 0.58 -4.63 -9.26
N ARG A 398 0.12 -4.81 -8.01
CA ARG A 398 -0.62 -6.02 -7.61
C ARG A 398 -1.91 -6.19 -8.39
N ALA A 399 -2.65 -5.12 -8.66
CA ALA A 399 -3.88 -5.16 -9.43
C ALA A 399 -3.65 -5.54 -10.90
N ILE A 400 -2.57 -5.05 -11.52
CA ILE A 400 -2.18 -5.45 -12.88
C ILE A 400 -1.86 -6.94 -12.92
N ASN A 401 -1.02 -7.40 -12.00
CA ASN A 401 -0.61 -8.81 -11.93
C ASN A 401 -1.81 -9.73 -11.68
N ALA A 402 -2.78 -9.30 -10.87
CA ALA A 402 -4.02 -10.05 -10.63
C ALA A 402 -4.88 -10.14 -11.90
N ALA A 403 -5.08 -9.03 -12.62
CA ALA A 403 -5.85 -9.01 -13.86
C ALA A 403 -5.21 -9.86 -14.96
N GLN A 404 -3.88 -9.82 -15.10
CA GLN A 404 -3.16 -10.69 -16.03
C GLN A 404 -3.33 -12.17 -15.68
N ARG A 405 -3.30 -12.52 -14.39
CA ARG A 405 -3.56 -13.88 -13.93
C ARG A 405 -4.99 -14.31 -14.22
N GLU A 406 -5.98 -13.47 -13.93
CA GLU A 406 -7.39 -13.78 -14.20
C GLU A 406 -7.64 -13.97 -15.71
N PHE A 407 -7.07 -13.11 -16.56
CA PHE A 407 -7.13 -13.27 -18.01
C PHE A 407 -6.48 -14.59 -18.46
N ALA A 408 -5.31 -14.92 -17.93
CA ALA A 408 -4.64 -16.19 -18.21
C ALA A 408 -5.50 -17.39 -17.76
N GLN A 409 -6.11 -17.34 -16.58
CA GLN A 409 -7.03 -18.38 -16.09
C GLN A 409 -8.26 -18.52 -16.97
N GLY A 410 -8.87 -17.41 -17.38
CA GLY A 410 -10.04 -17.39 -18.27
C GLY A 410 -9.72 -17.94 -19.66
N ALA A 411 -8.53 -17.66 -20.19
CA ALA A 411 -8.08 -18.21 -21.46
C ALA A 411 -7.82 -19.74 -21.39
N LEU A 412 -7.16 -20.21 -20.34
CA LEU A 412 -6.93 -21.64 -20.12
C LEU A 412 -8.24 -22.40 -19.78
N GLY A 413 -9.17 -21.75 -19.08
CA GLY A 413 -10.45 -22.32 -18.66
C GLY A 413 -11.41 -22.67 -19.81
N LYS A 414 -11.11 -22.22 -21.05
CA LYS A 414 -11.83 -22.65 -22.26
C LYS A 414 -11.47 -24.07 -22.70
N TYR A 415 -10.34 -24.59 -22.25
CA TYR A 415 -9.79 -25.88 -22.69
C TYR A 415 -9.52 -26.85 -21.53
N LEU A 416 -9.49 -26.35 -20.29
CA LEU A 416 -9.14 -27.11 -19.10
C LEU A 416 -10.10 -26.81 -17.94
N PRO A 417 -10.41 -27.80 -17.07
CA PRO A 417 -11.12 -27.54 -15.82
C PRO A 417 -10.41 -26.47 -14.98
N ARG A 418 -11.18 -25.66 -14.22
CA ARG A 418 -10.64 -24.55 -13.39
C ARG A 418 -9.55 -25.00 -12.42
N SER A 419 -9.70 -26.18 -11.84
CA SER A 419 -8.73 -26.80 -10.94
C SER A 419 -7.40 -27.08 -11.64
N VAL A 420 -7.44 -27.57 -12.88
CA VAL A 420 -6.28 -27.88 -13.70
C VAL A 420 -5.58 -26.60 -14.19
N ALA A 421 -6.34 -25.60 -14.66
CA ALA A 421 -5.79 -24.31 -15.05
C ALA A 421 -5.10 -23.58 -13.88
N ALA A 422 -5.70 -23.63 -12.68
CA ALA A 422 -5.12 -23.05 -11.47
C ALA A 422 -3.82 -23.76 -11.05
N GLU A 423 -3.77 -25.08 -11.17
CA GLU A 423 -2.58 -25.88 -10.85
C GLU A 423 -1.44 -25.65 -11.84
N ILE A 424 -1.75 -25.55 -13.13
CA ILE A 424 -0.78 -25.19 -14.18
C ILE A 424 -0.16 -23.81 -13.92
N MET A 425 -0.97 -22.84 -13.49
CA MET A 425 -0.46 -21.50 -13.18
C MET A 425 0.42 -21.46 -11.92
N ARG A 426 0.21 -22.39 -10.99
CA ARG A 426 1.09 -22.56 -9.82
C ARG A 426 2.39 -23.25 -10.20
N ASN A 427 2.33 -24.23 -11.12
CA ASN A 427 3.44 -25.07 -11.53
C ASN A 427 3.56 -25.15 -13.06
N PRO A 428 4.07 -24.09 -13.74
CA PRO A 428 4.16 -24.04 -15.20
C PRO A 428 5.00 -25.16 -15.80
N GLU A 429 5.95 -25.70 -15.04
CA GLU A 429 6.83 -26.81 -15.46
C GLU A 429 6.08 -28.11 -15.76
N ARG A 430 4.86 -28.28 -15.23
CA ARG A 430 3.99 -29.44 -15.55
C ARG A 430 3.49 -29.45 -17.00
N LEU A 431 3.58 -28.33 -17.71
CA LEU A 431 3.33 -28.22 -19.16
C LEU A 431 4.60 -28.46 -19.99
N SER A 432 5.57 -29.24 -19.49
CA SER A 432 6.84 -29.45 -20.16
C SER A 432 6.66 -29.80 -21.65
N LEU A 433 7.55 -29.28 -22.51
CA LEU A 433 7.53 -29.50 -23.97
C LEU A 433 7.82 -30.96 -24.38
N HIS A 434 8.05 -31.84 -23.42
CA HIS A 434 8.33 -33.25 -23.67
C HIS A 434 7.06 -34.06 -23.40
N GLY A 435 6.64 -34.86 -24.36
CA GLY A 435 5.56 -35.82 -24.18
C GLY A 435 5.92 -36.86 -23.12
N GLU A 436 5.00 -37.11 -22.19
CA GLU A 436 5.14 -38.13 -21.15
C GLU A 436 4.24 -39.32 -21.50
N LYS A 437 4.76 -40.54 -21.39
CA LYS A 437 3.94 -41.76 -21.49
C LYS A 437 3.07 -41.88 -20.25
N ARG A 438 1.75 -41.90 -20.45
CA ARG A 438 0.77 -42.04 -19.37
C ARG A 438 -0.36 -42.98 -19.80
N GLU A 439 -0.90 -43.68 -18.83
CA GLU A 439 -2.16 -44.40 -18.99
C GLU A 439 -3.31 -43.42 -18.80
N ILE A 440 -4.20 -43.32 -19.79
CA ILE A 440 -5.30 -42.36 -19.80
C ILE A 440 -6.60 -43.02 -20.26
N PHE A 441 -7.73 -42.48 -19.82
CA PHE A 441 -9.02 -42.78 -20.43
C PHE A 441 -9.23 -41.83 -21.60
N CYS A 442 -9.42 -42.37 -22.79
CA CYS A 442 -9.63 -41.62 -24.02
C CYS A 442 -11.10 -41.70 -24.43
N LEU A 443 -11.67 -40.57 -24.87
CA LEU A 443 -13.05 -40.48 -25.32
C LEU A 443 -13.14 -39.79 -26.67
N PHE A 444 -13.92 -40.37 -27.57
CA PHE A 444 -14.33 -39.77 -28.83
C PHE A 444 -15.85 -39.78 -28.94
N SER A 445 -16.45 -38.66 -29.35
CA SER A 445 -17.85 -38.60 -29.75
C SER A 445 -17.99 -38.29 -31.24
N ASP A 446 -19.15 -38.57 -31.82
CA ASP A 446 -19.52 -38.17 -33.19
C ASP A 446 -21.05 -38.06 -33.29
N LEU A 447 -21.55 -37.21 -34.19
CA LEU A 447 -22.99 -37.02 -34.40
C LEU A 447 -23.46 -37.76 -35.65
N GLU A 448 -24.39 -38.70 -35.46
CA GLU A 448 -24.90 -39.49 -36.58
C GLU A 448 -25.56 -38.64 -37.67
N GLY A 449 -25.06 -38.78 -38.89
CA GLY A 449 -25.63 -38.15 -40.08
C GLY A 449 -25.27 -36.66 -40.22
N PHE A 450 -24.32 -36.14 -39.45
CA PHE A 450 -23.93 -34.73 -39.51
C PHE A 450 -23.49 -34.28 -40.92
N THR A 451 -22.72 -35.09 -41.65
CA THR A 451 -22.34 -34.78 -43.05
C THR A 451 -23.56 -34.63 -43.97
N LYS A 452 -24.65 -35.38 -43.74
CA LYS A 452 -25.88 -35.21 -44.52
C LYS A 452 -26.62 -33.93 -44.12
N LEU A 453 -26.55 -33.56 -42.84
CA LEU A 453 -27.15 -32.35 -42.30
C LEU A 453 -26.49 -31.09 -42.89
N THR A 454 -25.17 -31.06 -43.05
CA THR A 454 -24.44 -29.90 -43.61
C THR A 454 -24.78 -29.61 -45.08
N HIS A 455 -25.30 -30.60 -45.82
CA HIS A 455 -25.79 -30.41 -47.18
C HIS A 455 -27.25 -29.94 -47.27
N ALA A 456 -28.01 -30.03 -46.17
CA ALA A 456 -29.46 -29.81 -46.16
C ALA A 456 -29.88 -28.51 -45.46
N VAL A 457 -28.95 -27.80 -44.82
CA VAL A 457 -29.22 -26.63 -43.97
C VAL A 457 -28.26 -25.49 -44.35
N GLU A 458 -28.74 -24.24 -44.26
CA GLU A 458 -27.95 -23.04 -44.54
C GLU A 458 -26.67 -22.95 -43.67
N PRO A 459 -25.52 -22.49 -44.22
CA PRO A 459 -24.23 -22.47 -43.53
C PRO A 459 -24.24 -21.76 -42.17
N GLU A 460 -24.93 -20.62 -42.06
CA GLU A 460 -25.02 -19.86 -40.81
C GLU A 460 -25.79 -20.61 -39.71
N MET A 461 -26.81 -21.38 -40.10
CA MET A 461 -27.58 -22.20 -39.19
C MET A 461 -26.77 -23.44 -38.75
N ILE A 462 -26.04 -24.07 -39.68
CA ILE A 462 -25.12 -25.17 -39.36
C ILE A 462 -24.05 -24.73 -38.35
N ALA A 463 -23.45 -23.55 -38.53
CA ALA A 463 -22.44 -23.05 -37.59
C ALA A 463 -23.01 -22.85 -36.17
N ARG A 464 -24.25 -22.34 -36.05
CA ARG A 464 -24.91 -22.18 -34.74
C ARG A 464 -25.24 -23.52 -34.10
N LEU A 465 -25.78 -24.46 -34.87
CA LEU A 465 -26.12 -25.80 -34.38
C LEU A 465 -24.87 -26.57 -33.93
N LEU A 466 -23.79 -26.50 -34.71
CA LEU A 466 -22.53 -27.14 -34.38
C LEU A 466 -21.93 -26.54 -33.10
N ASN A 467 -21.91 -25.21 -32.97
CA ASN A 467 -21.38 -24.57 -31.76
C ASN A 467 -22.20 -24.93 -30.51
N ASP A 468 -23.54 -24.90 -30.56
CA ASP A 468 -24.39 -25.31 -29.43
C ASP A 468 -24.16 -26.78 -29.05
N TYR A 469 -24.05 -27.67 -30.04
CA TYR A 469 -23.76 -29.08 -29.82
C TYR A 469 -22.38 -29.30 -29.16
N LEU A 470 -21.33 -28.71 -29.73
CA LEU A 470 -19.97 -28.82 -29.20
C LEU A 470 -19.85 -28.19 -27.80
N ASP A 471 -20.53 -27.07 -27.55
CA ASP A 471 -20.54 -26.39 -26.25
C ASP A 471 -21.19 -27.28 -25.16
N ARG A 472 -22.33 -27.92 -25.47
CA ARG A 472 -23.01 -28.85 -24.55
C ARG A 472 -22.14 -30.03 -24.18
N LEU A 473 -21.52 -30.66 -25.18
CA LEU A 473 -20.62 -31.80 -24.97
C LEU A 473 -19.35 -31.40 -24.22
N SER A 474 -18.79 -30.24 -24.54
CA SER A 474 -17.61 -29.68 -23.85
C SER A 474 -17.91 -29.40 -22.38
N ALA A 475 -19.10 -28.86 -22.08
CA ALA A 475 -19.53 -28.63 -20.70
C ALA A 475 -19.58 -29.94 -19.90
N VAL A 476 -20.10 -31.03 -20.48
CA VAL A 476 -20.09 -32.35 -19.84
C VAL A 476 -18.66 -32.83 -19.57
N VAL A 477 -17.76 -32.77 -20.56
CA VAL A 477 -16.37 -33.19 -20.37
C VAL A 477 -15.72 -32.43 -19.20
N LEU A 478 -15.90 -31.11 -19.14
CA LEU A 478 -15.33 -30.27 -18.09
C LEU A 478 -15.98 -30.50 -16.72
N GLU A 479 -17.29 -30.75 -16.66
CA GLU A 479 -18.04 -31.06 -15.43
C GLU A 479 -17.51 -32.35 -14.77
N TYR A 480 -17.25 -33.37 -15.57
CA TYR A 480 -16.66 -34.64 -15.12
C TYR A 480 -15.12 -34.59 -15.05
N GLY A 481 -14.50 -33.41 -15.09
CA GLY A 481 -13.07 -33.22 -14.85
C GLY A 481 -12.13 -33.71 -15.97
N GLY A 482 -12.65 -33.90 -17.18
CA GLY A 482 -11.86 -34.27 -18.35
C GLY A 482 -11.10 -33.10 -18.97
N THR A 483 -10.05 -33.42 -19.71
CA THR A 483 -9.29 -32.48 -20.54
C THR A 483 -9.79 -32.55 -21.98
N LEU A 484 -10.22 -31.41 -22.54
CA LEU A 484 -10.59 -31.31 -23.95
C LEU A 484 -9.32 -31.27 -24.82
N ASP A 485 -9.22 -32.20 -25.76
CA ASP A 485 -8.08 -32.32 -26.67
C ASP A 485 -8.28 -31.46 -27.93
N LYS A 486 -9.31 -31.79 -28.72
CA LYS A 486 -9.65 -31.09 -29.96
C LYS A 486 -11.08 -31.40 -30.43
N PHE A 487 -11.56 -30.57 -31.35
CA PHE A 487 -12.73 -30.86 -32.17
C PHE A 487 -12.29 -31.40 -33.53
N VAL A 488 -12.96 -32.44 -34.02
CA VAL A 488 -12.73 -33.00 -35.37
C VAL A 488 -14.05 -33.03 -36.11
N GLY A 489 -14.39 -31.92 -36.79
CA GLY A 489 -15.74 -31.74 -37.35
C GLY A 489 -16.76 -31.60 -36.23
N ASP A 490 -17.72 -32.52 -36.15
CA ASP A 490 -18.72 -32.68 -35.09
C ASP A 490 -18.26 -33.58 -33.92
N ALA A 491 -17.05 -34.13 -34.00
CA ALA A 491 -16.51 -34.97 -32.94
C ALA A 491 -15.86 -34.15 -31.81
N VAL A 492 -16.12 -34.55 -30.56
CA VAL A 492 -15.40 -34.08 -29.37
C VAL A 492 -14.41 -35.14 -28.94
N VAL A 493 -13.15 -34.73 -28.78
CA VAL A 493 -12.07 -35.59 -28.30
C VAL A 493 -11.63 -35.12 -26.92
N ALA A 494 -11.61 -36.04 -25.96
CA ALA A 494 -11.26 -35.74 -24.57
C ALA A 494 -10.49 -36.88 -23.91
N PHE A 495 -9.81 -36.59 -22.81
CA PHE A 495 -9.16 -37.61 -21.99
C PHE A 495 -9.12 -37.28 -20.49
N TRP A 496 -8.94 -38.31 -19.67
CA TRP A 496 -8.73 -38.25 -18.21
C TRP A 496 -7.42 -38.95 -17.83
N GLY A 497 -6.81 -38.56 -16.71
CA GLY A 497 -5.49 -39.04 -16.28
C GLY A 497 -4.32 -38.09 -16.60
N ALA A 498 -4.58 -37.01 -17.33
CA ALA A 498 -3.59 -35.97 -17.62
C ALA A 498 -4.24 -34.59 -17.81
N PRO A 499 -3.56 -33.47 -17.48
CA PRO A 499 -2.22 -33.38 -16.87
C PRO A 499 -2.19 -33.80 -15.38
N ILE A 500 -3.36 -33.90 -14.75
CA ILE A 500 -3.53 -34.39 -13.37
C ILE A 500 -4.35 -35.68 -13.45
N ALA A 501 -3.91 -36.72 -12.73
CA ALA A 501 -4.64 -37.97 -12.59
C ALA A 501 -5.39 -38.02 -11.26
N TYR A 502 -6.61 -38.55 -11.27
CA TYR A 502 -7.43 -38.80 -10.10
C TYR A 502 -7.76 -40.31 -9.98
N PRO A 503 -7.89 -40.86 -8.75
CA PRO A 503 -8.21 -42.27 -8.57
C PRO A 503 -9.55 -42.70 -9.21
N ASP A 504 -10.49 -41.77 -9.36
CA ASP A 504 -11.83 -41.97 -9.91
C ASP A 504 -11.96 -41.55 -11.40
N ASP A 505 -10.85 -41.32 -12.10
CA ASP A 505 -10.87 -40.90 -13.52
C ASP A 505 -11.63 -41.88 -14.43
N GLY A 506 -11.57 -43.18 -14.15
CA GLY A 506 -12.32 -44.17 -14.91
C GLY A 506 -13.84 -44.05 -14.72
N GLU A 507 -14.28 -43.83 -13.49
CA GLU A 507 -15.69 -43.58 -13.16
C GLU A 507 -16.18 -42.31 -13.87
N ARG A 508 -15.39 -41.24 -13.79
CA ARG A 508 -15.70 -39.95 -14.41
C ARG A 508 -15.77 -40.04 -15.94
N ALA A 509 -14.82 -40.71 -16.58
CA ALA A 509 -14.80 -40.85 -18.04
C ALA A 509 -16.04 -41.60 -18.57
N VAL A 510 -16.44 -42.69 -17.90
CA VAL A 510 -17.64 -43.45 -18.30
C VAL A 510 -18.92 -42.67 -18.02
N LYS A 511 -19.02 -41.98 -16.86
CA LYS A 511 -20.15 -41.10 -16.56
C LYS A 511 -20.26 -39.96 -17.55
N ALA A 512 -19.13 -39.35 -17.93
CA ALA A 512 -19.07 -38.32 -18.97
C ALA A 512 -19.57 -38.86 -20.31
N ALA A 513 -19.15 -40.06 -20.72
CA ALA A 513 -19.59 -40.67 -21.97
C ALA A 513 -21.11 -40.88 -22.02
N TRP A 514 -21.70 -41.38 -20.94
CA TRP A 514 -23.14 -41.53 -20.84
C TRP A 514 -23.87 -40.17 -20.81
N ALA A 515 -23.35 -39.21 -20.05
CA ALA A 515 -23.90 -37.86 -19.98
C ALA A 515 -23.80 -37.11 -21.33
N MET A 516 -22.73 -37.34 -22.10
CA MET A 516 -22.57 -36.80 -23.47
C MET A 516 -23.63 -37.36 -24.41
N TYR A 517 -23.91 -38.66 -24.34
CA TYR A 517 -25.03 -39.26 -25.07
C TYR A 517 -26.37 -38.59 -24.69
N LEU A 518 -26.64 -38.43 -23.39
CA LEU A 518 -27.87 -37.77 -22.92
C LEU A 518 -27.97 -36.30 -23.35
N ALA A 519 -26.86 -35.56 -23.31
CA ALA A 519 -26.79 -34.18 -23.78
C ALA A 519 -27.05 -34.08 -25.30
N GLY A 520 -26.55 -35.05 -26.06
CA GLY A 520 -26.88 -35.19 -27.49
C GLY A 520 -28.36 -35.51 -27.74
N GLU A 521 -28.97 -36.35 -26.90
CA GLU A 521 -30.40 -36.65 -26.94
C GLU A 521 -31.28 -35.44 -26.56
N ASP A 522 -30.82 -34.59 -25.65
CA ASP A 522 -31.47 -33.31 -25.37
C ASP A 522 -31.33 -32.34 -26.55
N PHE A 523 -30.12 -32.19 -27.09
CA PHE A 523 -29.85 -31.33 -28.24
C PHE A 523 -30.74 -31.68 -29.44
N ARG A 524 -30.85 -32.97 -29.80
CA ARG A 524 -31.68 -33.39 -30.94
C ARG A 524 -33.18 -33.21 -30.72
N LYS A 525 -33.66 -33.17 -29.47
CA LYS A 525 -35.09 -32.93 -29.14
C LYS A 525 -35.44 -31.44 -29.22
N ASN A 526 -34.46 -30.57 -28.96
CA ASN A 526 -34.64 -29.13 -28.86
C ASN A 526 -34.14 -28.37 -30.10
N VAL A 527 -34.08 -29.03 -31.27
CA VAL A 527 -33.66 -28.39 -32.52
C VAL A 527 -34.71 -27.37 -33.00
N PRO A 528 -34.29 -26.23 -33.56
CA PRO A 528 -35.22 -25.25 -34.14
C PRO A 528 -36.11 -25.84 -35.23
N GLU A 529 -37.31 -25.28 -35.39
CA GLU A 529 -38.21 -25.63 -36.50
C GLU A 529 -37.52 -25.41 -37.86
N GLY A 530 -37.67 -26.36 -38.78
CA GLY A 530 -37.04 -26.33 -40.11
C GLY A 530 -35.72 -27.09 -40.23
N VAL A 531 -35.18 -27.64 -39.13
CA VAL A 531 -33.98 -28.50 -39.16
C VAL A 531 -34.38 -29.97 -39.38
N PRO A 532 -33.75 -30.71 -40.32
CA PRO A 532 -33.97 -32.15 -40.46
C PRO A 532 -33.66 -32.93 -39.18
N LYS A 533 -34.28 -34.10 -39.00
CA LYS A 533 -34.02 -34.95 -37.83
C LYS A 533 -32.53 -35.24 -37.68
N ILE A 534 -31.97 -34.88 -36.54
CA ILE A 534 -30.58 -35.15 -36.18
C ILE A 534 -30.47 -36.57 -35.60
N GLY A 535 -29.41 -37.29 -35.98
CA GLY A 535 -29.11 -38.62 -35.46
C GLY A 535 -28.61 -38.60 -34.00
N ARG A 536 -28.34 -39.78 -33.44
CA ARG A 536 -27.83 -39.91 -32.06
C ARG A 536 -26.36 -39.51 -31.97
N THR A 537 -25.95 -39.04 -30.80
CA THR A 537 -24.54 -38.92 -30.44
C THR A 537 -24.00 -40.29 -30.10
N ARG A 538 -22.90 -40.69 -30.73
CA ARG A 538 -22.20 -41.94 -30.41
C ARG A 538 -20.93 -41.61 -29.65
N VAL A 539 -20.56 -42.46 -28.69
CA VAL A 539 -19.37 -42.24 -27.86
C VAL A 539 -18.55 -43.52 -27.75
N GLY A 540 -17.24 -43.41 -27.90
CA GLY A 540 -16.29 -44.49 -27.68
C GLY A 540 -15.33 -44.15 -26.55
N VAL A 541 -15.16 -45.07 -25.60
CA VAL A 541 -14.24 -44.92 -24.45
C VAL A 541 -13.26 -46.08 -24.40
N HIS A 542 -11.98 -45.75 -24.26
CA HIS A 542 -10.91 -46.73 -24.08
C HIS A 542 -9.94 -46.32 -22.98
N TYR A 543 -9.26 -47.29 -22.38
CA TYR A 543 -8.18 -47.05 -21.43
C TYR A 543 -6.89 -47.71 -21.95
N GLY A 544 -5.80 -46.95 -22.00
CA GLY A 544 -4.50 -47.47 -22.41
C GLY A 544 -3.39 -46.42 -22.36
N GLU A 545 -2.17 -46.83 -22.72
CA GLU A 545 -1.00 -45.95 -22.80
C GLU A 545 -1.10 -44.99 -24.00
N ALA A 546 -0.88 -43.70 -23.73
CA ALA A 546 -0.66 -42.67 -24.74
C ALA A 546 0.49 -41.75 -24.31
N VAL A 547 1.12 -41.10 -25.28
CA VAL A 547 2.06 -40.01 -25.00
C VAL A 547 1.25 -38.72 -24.93
N VAL A 548 1.21 -38.09 -23.75
CA VAL A 548 0.50 -36.84 -23.52
C VAL A 548 1.50 -35.71 -23.34
N GLY A 549 1.28 -34.60 -24.03
CA GLY A 549 2.15 -33.45 -23.91
C GLY A 549 1.89 -32.39 -24.97
N ASN A 550 2.79 -31.42 -25.02
CA ASN A 550 2.78 -30.34 -26.00
C ASN A 550 3.45 -30.81 -27.30
N PHE A 551 2.68 -30.98 -28.37
CA PHE A 551 3.17 -31.39 -29.68
C PHE A 551 2.99 -30.26 -30.72
N GLY A 552 4.01 -30.00 -31.53
CA GLY A 552 3.99 -28.93 -32.54
C GLY A 552 5.36 -28.30 -32.81
N GLY A 553 5.39 -27.19 -33.56
CA GLY A 553 6.60 -26.40 -33.87
C GLY A 553 6.53 -24.97 -33.31
N GLU A 554 7.57 -24.16 -33.51
CA GLU A 554 7.76 -22.82 -32.87
C GLU A 554 6.55 -21.86 -32.98
N GLY A 555 5.68 -22.01 -33.99
CA GLY A 555 4.50 -21.16 -34.20
C GLY A 555 3.15 -21.75 -33.75
N ARG A 556 3.06 -23.06 -33.45
CA ARG A 556 1.80 -23.71 -33.07
C ARG A 556 2.08 -24.98 -32.27
N ILE A 557 1.74 -24.94 -30.99
CA ILE A 557 1.87 -26.04 -30.04
C ILE A 557 0.46 -26.41 -29.56
N GLN A 558 0.14 -27.70 -29.55
CA GLN A 558 -1.12 -28.22 -29.04
C GLN A 558 -0.83 -29.25 -27.94
N TYR A 559 -1.42 -29.06 -26.76
CA TYR A 559 -1.44 -30.08 -25.73
C TYR A 559 -2.43 -31.17 -26.15
N THR A 560 -1.94 -32.38 -26.43
CA THR A 560 -2.75 -33.48 -26.98
C THR A 560 -2.21 -34.83 -26.49
N ALA A 561 -3.00 -35.89 -26.67
CA ALA A 561 -2.59 -37.26 -26.45
C ALA A 561 -2.41 -37.98 -27.79
N LEU A 562 -1.30 -38.71 -27.95
CA LEU A 562 -0.97 -39.48 -29.15
C LEU A 562 -0.68 -40.93 -28.79
N GLY A 563 -1.32 -41.89 -29.47
CA GLY A 563 -1.06 -43.31 -29.23
C GLY A 563 -2.18 -44.23 -29.71
N ASP A 564 -1.98 -45.53 -29.55
CA ASP A 564 -2.97 -46.56 -29.87
C ASP A 564 -4.26 -46.38 -29.07
N ALA A 565 -4.17 -45.87 -27.84
CA ALA A 565 -5.33 -45.67 -26.98
C ALA A 565 -6.35 -44.67 -27.57
N MET A 566 -5.86 -43.54 -28.11
CA MET A 566 -6.70 -42.54 -28.77
C MET A 566 -7.35 -43.09 -30.04
N ASN A 567 -6.57 -43.81 -30.86
CA ASN A 567 -7.09 -44.43 -32.09
C ASN A 567 -8.13 -45.52 -31.77
N THR A 568 -7.95 -46.26 -30.69
CA THR A 568 -8.89 -47.30 -30.26
C THR A 568 -10.20 -46.70 -29.77
N ALA A 569 -10.17 -45.62 -28.99
CA ALA A 569 -11.38 -44.89 -28.61
C ALA A 569 -12.15 -44.36 -29.83
N ALA A 570 -11.46 -43.77 -30.82
CA ALA A 570 -12.08 -43.32 -32.07
C ALA A 570 -12.72 -44.48 -32.86
N ARG A 571 -12.08 -45.65 -32.88
CA ARG A 571 -12.63 -46.84 -33.55
C ARG A 571 -13.83 -47.42 -32.81
N LEU A 572 -13.83 -47.37 -31.47
CA LEU A 572 -14.99 -47.76 -30.66
C LEU A 572 -16.17 -46.82 -30.88
N GLU A 573 -15.95 -45.52 -31.01
CA GLU A 573 -17.01 -44.59 -31.43
C GLU A 573 -17.62 -45.07 -32.75
N GLY A 574 -16.81 -45.25 -33.79
CA GLY A 574 -17.29 -45.65 -35.11
C GLY A 574 -17.98 -47.03 -35.13
N ALA A 575 -17.55 -47.94 -34.26
CA ALA A 575 -18.16 -49.27 -34.10
C ALA A 575 -19.62 -49.20 -33.63
N ASN A 576 -20.02 -48.15 -32.90
CA ASN A 576 -21.40 -47.98 -32.45
C ASN A 576 -22.41 -48.04 -33.60
N LYS A 577 -22.03 -47.54 -34.79
CA LYS A 577 -22.88 -47.57 -35.98
C LYS A 577 -23.20 -49.00 -36.45
N THR A 578 -22.24 -49.91 -36.35
CA THR A 578 -22.40 -51.29 -36.84
C THR A 578 -23.05 -52.19 -35.78
N LEU A 579 -22.85 -51.84 -34.50
CA LEU A 579 -23.40 -52.58 -33.36
C LEU A 579 -24.75 -52.04 -32.88
N ASP A 580 -25.24 -50.96 -33.49
CA ASP A 580 -26.43 -50.20 -33.10
C ASP A 580 -26.44 -49.70 -31.64
N THR A 581 -25.27 -49.61 -31.03
CA THR A 581 -25.07 -49.13 -29.65
C THR A 581 -24.99 -47.60 -29.59
N LYS A 582 -25.11 -47.06 -28.36
CA LYS A 582 -25.02 -45.62 -28.10
C LYS A 582 -23.62 -45.22 -27.62
N VAL A 583 -23.11 -45.98 -26.67
CA VAL A 583 -21.79 -45.78 -26.07
C VAL A 583 -21.09 -47.13 -26.05
N LEU A 584 -19.83 -47.18 -26.49
CA LEU A 584 -19.00 -48.38 -26.40
C LEU A 584 -17.79 -48.11 -25.53
N VAL A 585 -17.53 -49.06 -24.62
CA VAL A 585 -16.44 -49.01 -23.67
C VAL A 585 -15.65 -50.31 -23.82
N SER A 586 -14.32 -50.20 -23.96
CA SER A 586 -13.45 -51.38 -23.98
C SER A 586 -13.38 -52.06 -22.61
N ARG A 587 -13.12 -53.36 -22.56
CA ARG A 587 -12.84 -54.09 -21.32
C ARG A 587 -11.84 -53.38 -20.41
N GLU A 588 -10.73 -52.89 -20.97
CA GLU A 588 -9.66 -52.25 -20.20
C GLU A 588 -10.16 -51.06 -19.37
N ALA A 589 -11.14 -50.32 -19.91
CA ALA A 589 -11.78 -49.19 -19.24
C ALA A 589 -12.85 -49.66 -18.23
N VAL A 590 -13.63 -50.70 -18.56
CA VAL A 590 -14.61 -51.31 -17.64
C VAL A 590 -13.95 -51.81 -16.36
N GLU A 591 -12.84 -52.53 -16.48
CA GLU A 591 -12.09 -53.08 -15.34
C GLU A 591 -11.56 -52.01 -14.36
N ARG A 592 -11.42 -50.76 -14.82
CA ARG A 592 -10.78 -49.66 -14.07
C ARG A 592 -11.74 -48.51 -13.73
N CYS A 593 -13.00 -48.58 -14.15
CA CYS A 593 -13.98 -47.54 -13.87
C CYS A 593 -14.76 -47.75 -12.56
N GLY A 594 -14.77 -48.98 -12.02
CA GLY A 594 -15.47 -49.29 -10.76
C GLY A 594 -16.99 -49.29 -10.82
N LEU A 595 -17.59 -49.15 -12.02
CA LEU A 595 -19.04 -49.14 -12.23
C LEU A 595 -19.54 -50.53 -12.63
N ASP A 596 -20.78 -50.87 -12.27
CA ASP A 596 -21.40 -52.14 -12.66
C ASP A 596 -22.30 -52.03 -13.90
N TRP A 597 -22.44 -50.85 -14.51
CA TRP A 597 -23.45 -50.44 -15.51
C TRP A 597 -23.44 -51.20 -16.86
N PHE A 598 -22.58 -52.18 -17.03
CA PHE A 598 -22.22 -52.65 -18.36
C PHE A 598 -23.01 -53.90 -18.76
N ARG A 599 -23.48 -53.92 -20.01
CA ARG A 599 -23.79 -55.15 -20.72
C ARG A 599 -22.66 -55.51 -21.67
N PRO A 600 -22.21 -56.77 -21.70
CA PRO A 600 -21.20 -57.20 -22.66
C PRO A 600 -21.78 -57.26 -24.06
N MET A 601 -21.01 -56.81 -25.06
CA MET A 601 -21.40 -56.74 -26.48
C MET A 601 -20.49 -57.61 -27.37
N GLY A 602 -19.78 -58.57 -26.76
CA GLY A 602 -18.93 -59.55 -27.44
C GLY A 602 -17.55 -59.03 -27.83
N GLU A 603 -16.78 -59.87 -28.53
CA GLU A 603 -15.49 -59.49 -29.09
C GLU A 603 -15.65 -58.97 -30.53
N VAL A 604 -15.05 -57.81 -30.80
CA VAL A 604 -15.07 -57.19 -32.13
C VAL A 604 -13.66 -56.90 -32.62
N VAL A 605 -13.42 -57.17 -33.89
CA VAL A 605 -12.20 -56.76 -34.59
C VAL A 605 -12.48 -55.38 -35.16
N LEU A 606 -11.90 -54.36 -34.53
CA LEU A 606 -11.99 -52.98 -34.98
C LEU A 606 -11.25 -52.80 -36.30
N ARG A 607 -11.80 -51.97 -37.19
CA ARG A 607 -11.20 -51.67 -38.49
C ARG A 607 -9.73 -51.23 -38.36
N GLY A 608 -8.82 -51.96 -39.00
CA GLY A 608 -7.37 -51.68 -38.95
C GLY A 608 -6.68 -52.08 -37.65
N ARG A 609 -7.27 -52.96 -36.83
CA ARG A 609 -6.65 -53.64 -35.68
C ARG A 609 -6.83 -55.14 -35.86
N SER A 610 -5.75 -55.93 -35.83
CA SER A 610 -5.85 -57.39 -35.95
C SER A 610 -6.28 -58.07 -34.65
N THR A 611 -6.02 -57.45 -33.50
CA THR A 611 -6.37 -57.98 -32.19
C THR A 611 -7.82 -57.64 -31.84
N PRO A 612 -8.68 -58.65 -31.59
CA PRO A 612 -10.04 -58.43 -31.09
C PRO A 612 -10.06 -57.63 -29.79
N VAL A 613 -11.10 -56.83 -29.61
CA VAL A 613 -11.36 -56.07 -28.39
C VAL A 613 -12.72 -56.48 -27.85
N GLN A 614 -12.77 -56.87 -26.58
CA GLN A 614 -14.03 -57.12 -25.89
C GLN A 614 -14.66 -55.76 -25.54
N VAL A 615 -15.90 -55.58 -25.98
CA VAL A 615 -16.62 -54.31 -25.87
C VAL A 615 -17.87 -54.44 -25.03
N TYR A 616 -18.23 -53.35 -24.37
CA TYR A 616 -19.35 -53.25 -23.45
C TYR A 616 -20.14 -51.98 -23.76
N GLU A 617 -21.44 -52.03 -23.53
CA GLU A 617 -22.29 -50.84 -23.56
C GLU A 617 -22.74 -50.50 -22.13
N PRO A 618 -22.55 -49.25 -21.66
CA PRO A 618 -23.08 -48.80 -20.38
C PRO A 618 -24.59 -48.56 -20.51
N VAL A 619 -25.37 -49.19 -19.64
CA VAL A 619 -26.83 -49.04 -19.50
C VAL A 619 -27.16 -48.92 -18.01
N PRO A 620 -27.04 -47.70 -17.42
CA PRO A 620 -27.16 -47.52 -15.97
C PRO A 620 -28.51 -47.97 -15.39
N ASP A 621 -29.59 -47.83 -16.16
CA ASP A 621 -30.96 -48.16 -15.75
C ASP A 621 -31.31 -49.65 -15.90
N MET A 622 -30.37 -50.49 -16.38
CA MET A 622 -30.61 -51.92 -16.63
C MET A 622 -30.52 -52.73 -15.33
N THR A 623 -31.46 -53.63 -15.08
CA THR A 623 -31.42 -54.50 -13.88
C THR A 623 -30.27 -55.50 -13.95
N GLN A 624 -29.86 -56.06 -12.81
CA GLN A 624 -28.82 -57.10 -12.79
C GLN A 624 -29.24 -58.36 -13.56
N GLU A 625 -30.53 -58.73 -13.51
CA GLU A 625 -31.09 -59.86 -14.26
C GLU A 625 -30.97 -59.64 -15.78
N GLN A 626 -31.27 -58.43 -16.26
CA GLN A 626 -31.13 -58.08 -17.67
C GLN A 626 -29.66 -58.07 -18.13
N ARG A 627 -28.74 -57.61 -17.28
CA ARG A 627 -27.29 -57.65 -17.56
C ARG A 627 -26.77 -59.09 -17.61
N ALA A 628 -27.23 -59.95 -16.70
CA ALA A 628 -26.86 -61.37 -16.65
C ALA A 628 -27.22 -62.11 -17.93
N VAL A 629 -28.38 -61.80 -18.53
CA VAL A 629 -28.81 -62.39 -19.80
C VAL A 629 -27.80 -62.15 -20.93
N SER A 630 -27.27 -60.93 -21.06
CA SER A 630 -26.27 -60.61 -22.09
C SER A 630 -24.94 -61.29 -21.82
N ALA A 631 -24.55 -61.41 -20.54
CA ALA A 631 -23.35 -62.11 -20.13
C ALA A 631 -23.45 -63.64 -20.37
N ASP A 632 -24.61 -64.23 -20.07
CA ASP A 632 -24.89 -65.66 -20.29
C ASP A 632 -24.89 -66.00 -21.79
N LEU A 633 -25.45 -65.12 -22.64
CA LEU A 633 -25.40 -65.26 -24.10
C LEU A 633 -23.97 -65.29 -24.63
N ILE A 634 -23.13 -64.37 -24.16
CA ILE A 634 -21.73 -64.28 -24.59
C ILE A 634 -20.92 -65.45 -24.04
N SER A 635 -21.14 -65.84 -22.78
CA SER A 635 -20.49 -67.00 -22.17
C SER A 635 -20.84 -68.30 -22.90
N ALA A 636 -22.12 -68.53 -23.21
CA ALA A 636 -22.57 -69.69 -23.96
C ALA A 636 -21.99 -69.73 -25.38
N HIS A 637 -21.85 -68.57 -26.04
CA HIS A 637 -21.19 -68.48 -27.34
C HIS A 637 -19.69 -68.78 -27.23
N SER A 638 -18.98 -68.14 -26.29
CA SER A 638 -17.55 -68.41 -26.05
C SER A 638 -17.26 -69.88 -25.72
N ALA A 639 -18.22 -70.59 -25.11
CA ALA A 639 -18.13 -72.02 -24.82
C ALA A 639 -18.50 -72.94 -26.00
N GLY A 640 -18.97 -72.40 -27.13
CA GLY A 640 -19.41 -73.17 -28.30
C GLY A 640 -20.77 -73.86 -28.12
N GLU A 641 -21.57 -73.48 -27.12
CA GLU A 641 -22.85 -74.11 -26.78
C GLU A 641 -24.00 -73.59 -27.68
N ALA A 642 -23.98 -73.93 -28.98
CA ALA A 642 -24.89 -73.38 -29.99
C ALA A 642 -26.39 -73.55 -29.64
N ASP A 643 -26.79 -74.71 -29.10
CA ASP A 643 -28.18 -74.97 -28.68
C ASP A 643 -28.62 -74.06 -27.53
N ARG A 644 -27.70 -73.75 -26.60
CA ARG A 644 -27.95 -72.85 -25.47
C ARG A 644 -28.02 -71.40 -25.91
N VAL A 645 -27.14 -70.97 -26.82
CA VAL A 645 -27.20 -69.65 -27.44
C VAL A 645 -28.54 -69.47 -28.16
N GLN A 646 -28.99 -70.48 -28.91
CA GLN A 646 -30.27 -70.44 -29.61
C GLN A 646 -31.46 -70.35 -28.64
N ALA A 647 -31.47 -71.16 -27.58
CA ALA A 647 -32.52 -71.13 -26.55
C ALA A 647 -32.60 -69.79 -25.82
N LEU A 648 -31.46 -69.24 -25.39
CA LEU A 648 -31.37 -67.93 -24.73
C LEU A 648 -31.77 -66.79 -25.67
N THR A 649 -31.39 -66.89 -26.95
CA THR A 649 -31.77 -65.90 -27.95
C THR A 649 -33.27 -65.88 -28.19
N ASP A 650 -33.90 -67.05 -28.27
CA ASP A 650 -35.34 -67.17 -28.47
C ASP A 650 -36.14 -66.68 -27.25
N SER A 651 -35.62 -66.87 -26.02
CA SER A 651 -36.27 -66.37 -24.80
C SER A 651 -36.19 -64.85 -24.61
N VAL A 652 -35.20 -64.19 -25.21
CA VAL A 652 -34.92 -62.75 -25.00
C VAL A 652 -35.38 -61.89 -26.19
N ARG A 653 -35.68 -62.51 -27.33
CA ARG A 653 -36.09 -61.78 -28.54
C ARG A 653 -37.30 -60.89 -28.32
N ASP A 654 -38.31 -61.38 -27.60
CA ASP A 654 -39.55 -60.62 -27.37
C ASP A 654 -39.34 -59.47 -26.37
N SER A 655 -38.48 -59.64 -25.37
CA SER A 655 -38.13 -58.58 -24.40
C SER A 655 -37.10 -57.58 -24.95
N ALA A 656 -36.37 -57.93 -26.01
CA ALA A 656 -35.45 -57.06 -26.73
C ALA A 656 -36.13 -56.22 -27.84
N GLN A 657 -37.45 -56.35 -28.04
CA GLN A 657 -38.18 -55.53 -29.02
C GLN A 657 -38.12 -54.04 -28.62
N GLY A 658 -37.34 -53.26 -29.36
CA GLY A 658 -37.06 -51.84 -29.08
C GLY A 658 -35.62 -51.55 -28.65
N ASP A 659 -34.79 -52.59 -28.45
CA ASP A 659 -33.36 -52.48 -28.18
C ASP A 659 -32.56 -52.98 -29.39
N GLU A 660 -32.25 -52.04 -30.30
CA GLU A 660 -31.56 -52.34 -31.56
C GLU A 660 -30.20 -53.00 -31.35
N ALA A 661 -29.46 -52.57 -30.33
CA ALA A 661 -28.16 -53.15 -29.99
C ALA A 661 -28.26 -54.59 -29.49
N MET A 662 -29.26 -54.91 -28.67
CA MET A 662 -29.49 -56.29 -28.21
C MET A 662 -29.92 -57.21 -29.35
N MET A 663 -30.78 -56.72 -30.24
CA MET A 663 -31.19 -57.46 -31.44
C MET A 663 -30.01 -57.69 -32.40
N ASN A 664 -29.16 -56.67 -32.57
CA ASN A 664 -27.92 -56.77 -33.35
C ASN A 664 -26.96 -57.80 -32.74
N LEU A 665 -26.75 -57.79 -31.42
CA LEU A 665 -25.96 -58.80 -30.71
C LEU A 665 -26.48 -60.21 -30.98
N ILE A 666 -27.78 -60.43 -30.78
CA ILE A 666 -28.47 -61.70 -31.07
C ILE A 666 -28.21 -62.19 -32.50
N GLU A 667 -28.35 -61.31 -33.49
CA GLU A 667 -28.11 -61.67 -34.88
C GLU A 667 -26.65 -62.03 -35.17
N ARG A 668 -25.71 -61.31 -34.56
CA ARG A 668 -24.28 -61.59 -34.73
C ARG A 668 -23.90 -62.92 -34.10
N LEU A 669 -24.33 -63.18 -32.86
CA LEU A 669 -24.04 -64.44 -32.16
C LEU A 669 -24.58 -65.66 -32.91
N ARG A 670 -25.68 -65.52 -33.68
CA ARG A 670 -26.19 -66.59 -34.55
C ARG A 670 -25.38 -66.86 -35.82
N LYS A 671 -24.62 -65.88 -36.30
CA LYS A 671 -23.86 -65.93 -37.55
C LYS A 671 -22.40 -66.35 -37.34
N THR A 672 -21.97 -66.53 -36.10
CA THR A 672 -20.59 -66.82 -35.68
C THR A 672 -20.59 -68.05 -34.77
N HIS A 673 -19.53 -68.84 -34.78
CA HIS A 673 -19.43 -70.05 -33.95
C HIS A 673 -18.18 -69.99 -33.04
N GLU A 674 -18.18 -70.72 -31.92
CA GLU A 674 -17.00 -70.92 -31.06
C GLU A 674 -16.23 -69.65 -30.62
N GLY A 675 -16.93 -68.61 -30.16
CA GLY A 675 -16.30 -67.38 -29.66
C GLY A 675 -15.62 -66.52 -30.73
N GLU A 676 -15.86 -66.76 -32.02
CA GLU A 676 -15.31 -65.96 -33.12
C GLU A 676 -15.57 -64.45 -32.95
N SER A 677 -14.51 -63.66 -33.05
CA SER A 677 -14.58 -62.20 -33.01
C SER A 677 -15.25 -61.63 -34.26
N TYR A 678 -16.13 -60.65 -34.11
CA TYR A 678 -16.85 -60.06 -35.23
C TYR A 678 -16.02 -59.01 -35.98
N GLY A 679 -15.77 -59.24 -37.27
CA GLY A 679 -15.06 -58.30 -38.15
C GLY A 679 -15.89 -57.07 -38.52
N LEU A 680 -15.48 -55.89 -38.05
CA LEU A 680 -16.03 -54.60 -38.48
C LEU A 680 -15.19 -54.09 -39.65
N GLY A 681 -15.58 -54.46 -40.89
CA GLY A 681 -14.84 -54.19 -42.13
C GLY A 681 -14.47 -52.73 -42.40
#